data_AF-W7IHS9-F1
#
_entry.id   AF-W7IHS9-F1
#
_cell.length_a   1.000
_cell.length_b   1.000
_cell.length_c   1.000
_cell.angle_alpha   90.00
_cell.angle_beta   90.00
_cell.angle_gamma   90.00
#
_symmetry.space_group_name_H-M   'P 1'
#
loop_
_entity.id
_entity.type
_entity.pdbx_description
1 polymer ?
#
loop_
_entity_poly.entity_id
_entity_poly.type
_entity_poly.pdbx_seq_one_letter_code
_entity_poly.pdbx_strand_id
1 'polypeptide(L)'
;MPSPVSRLFARTVGLGAAVIAVVAVLLFAVLTGPGEIAGTARPVAAADLAETALAQLGAIEDLRLSGTIESDTGVALTVDVVALAGGETTAAVADGTGGVAEFVAVDDRVVVNANREWWLNTVPVHAEPVAGKWVRATADMGFPIGMLDGLSGAALKGAIEEAAGSGRWSSEVVERPDGQLAFALTAADSPWAVHLAARGEPRLLGVDGPLAEVGDRLLGSARGGSFPNATVSTTAADDPCRKRADSKVADARKQVASAPQAPAVPTPSSGPSVRVSVTPTALCTSPVCPAPVVVANSGDQPAVGVVSLTSSSGGGGTQPFSAPPGGQDQKVFQITNPATGCRQTCTRTASVTAFAQITSIAGPDIDLGQRLTGKGVDPNRPVPGNPAVAGPDVNRIIDGLTGAPGVPGFSGRGAQSSGVDQVLDLMERATDNRVTGVLLWLVGDIAKVRAPGGPVHPVVDLAEKALSGTPDGKLAAVSALQLLADLAAQDGRPDGSLVIGEGLITDTHTGRVHSIGALAAADNATVNEKVYELVEKSLARFDGPGVTAGFERVLVLEFAQPVPKFGAGSRVNVGKKLNVEVDGKPLRALFLDGSGKPKITRLMVGNHPTRERVDGRHYSYDAEDLAALTHQRDQQPPTSKPTPGDLVHTPGGERHILQGDPDDPAATRHGKAGGHQSGAGGPSRTEFPPSWTPEDIKAVVARVVDQGRTVDTSGAPANGPNSSFTSYGTPIRSWRYLDTVTHKGVTIEVDVIVFADGSVRTAYPTAGGASPNRVVTREDVHVHKTATIGPNTIFKNPAAAPASPQLNSARTGSPRYDQKTDTWRYPALDARGRPVRDPSGKPVEYRTDDTGKLAPGSPVPPPTGNC
;
A
#
# COMPACT_ATOMS: atom_id res chain seq x y z
N MET A 1 6.95 -87.00 0.06
CA MET A 1 7.87 -86.28 -0.85
C MET A 1 7.91 -84.82 -0.42
N PRO A 2 9.07 -84.15 -0.37
CA PRO A 2 10.19 -84.38 0.54
C PRO A 2 10.34 -83.29 1.63
N SER A 3 11.08 -83.67 2.67
CA SER A 3 11.76 -82.93 3.76
C SER A 3 12.83 -81.93 3.20
N PRO A 4 13.62 -81.09 3.95
CA PRO A 4 14.01 -81.27 5.36
C PRO A 4 14.46 -80.05 6.23
N VAL A 5 14.84 -80.39 7.47
CA VAL A 5 15.85 -79.80 8.38
C VAL A 5 15.44 -78.71 9.39
N SER A 6 14.92 -79.18 10.51
CA SER A 6 15.57 -79.18 11.85
C SER A 6 16.40 -77.97 12.31
N ARG A 7 15.98 -77.33 13.41
CA ARG A 7 16.90 -76.95 14.50
C ARG A 7 16.34 -77.37 15.86
N LEU A 8 17.11 -78.24 16.49
CA LEU A 8 16.95 -78.82 17.82
C LEU A 8 17.88 -78.07 18.79
N PHE A 9 17.42 -77.95 20.03
CA PHE A 9 18.14 -77.68 21.29
C PHE A 9 18.70 -76.28 21.57
N ALA A 10 17.82 -75.48 22.19
CA ALA A 10 18.17 -74.60 23.30
C ALA A 10 18.11 -75.39 24.62
N ARG A 11 19.20 -75.40 25.39
CA ARG A 11 19.21 -75.45 26.87
C ARG A 11 20.65 -75.42 27.38
N THR A 12 21.13 -74.21 27.68
CA THR A 12 21.96 -73.84 28.84
C THR A 12 22.49 -72.42 28.61
N VAL A 13 21.97 -71.43 29.34
CA VAL A 13 22.65 -70.27 29.98
C VAL A 13 21.51 -69.40 30.56
N GLY A 14 20.99 -69.82 31.71
CA GLY A 14 19.82 -69.21 32.37
C GLY A 14 20.16 -68.23 33.51
N LEU A 15 21.41 -67.80 33.67
CA LEU A 15 21.79 -66.87 34.74
C LEU A 15 22.53 -65.61 34.28
N GLY A 16 23.00 -65.54 33.03
CA GLY A 16 23.67 -64.33 32.50
C GLY A 16 22.72 -63.22 32.04
N ALA A 17 21.53 -63.58 31.55
CA ALA A 17 20.62 -62.62 30.92
C ALA A 17 19.85 -61.74 31.92
N ALA A 18 19.55 -62.26 33.12
CA ALA A 18 18.84 -61.49 34.14
C ALA A 18 19.74 -60.41 34.79
N VAL A 19 21.02 -60.71 35.00
CA VAL A 19 21.98 -59.74 35.54
C VAL A 19 22.32 -58.67 34.50
N ILE A 20 22.44 -59.03 33.22
CA ILE A 20 22.66 -58.04 32.15
C ILE A 20 21.42 -57.16 31.93
N ALA A 21 20.21 -57.69 32.04
CA ALA A 21 18.99 -56.89 31.94
C ALA A 21 18.81 -55.94 33.15
N VAL A 22 19.12 -56.37 34.36
CA VAL A 22 19.05 -55.52 35.56
C VAL A 22 20.16 -54.47 35.56
N VAL A 23 21.37 -54.80 35.13
CA VAL A 23 22.47 -53.82 34.97
C VAL A 23 22.21 -52.86 33.82
N ALA A 24 21.60 -53.28 32.72
CA ALA A 24 21.20 -52.40 31.62
C ALA A 24 20.05 -51.46 32.03
N VAL A 25 19.07 -51.93 32.81
CA VAL A 25 17.98 -51.08 33.34
C VAL A 25 18.48 -50.13 34.43
N LEU A 26 19.44 -50.53 35.27
CA LEU A 26 20.09 -49.64 36.23
C LEU A 26 21.04 -48.64 35.57
N LEU A 27 21.77 -49.02 34.52
CA LEU A 27 22.55 -48.06 33.72
C LEU A 27 21.64 -47.12 32.94
N PHE A 28 20.50 -47.58 32.42
CA PHE A 28 19.53 -46.71 31.76
C PHE A 28 18.89 -45.75 32.77
N ALA A 29 18.49 -46.22 33.96
CA ALA A 29 17.91 -45.35 35.01
C ALA A 29 18.91 -44.36 35.63
N VAL A 30 20.21 -44.67 35.64
CA VAL A 30 21.28 -43.75 36.09
C VAL A 30 21.72 -42.79 34.98
N LEU A 31 21.61 -43.17 33.71
CA LEU A 31 21.83 -42.28 32.55
C LEU A 31 20.58 -41.47 32.15
N THR A 32 19.38 -41.88 32.58
CA THR A 32 18.09 -41.19 32.39
C THR A 32 17.45 -40.78 33.72
N GLY A 33 18.26 -40.41 34.71
CA GLY A 33 17.75 -39.57 35.79
C GLY A 33 17.04 -38.34 35.18
N PRO A 34 16.11 -37.69 35.88
CA PRO A 34 15.49 -36.46 35.39
C PRO A 34 16.58 -35.39 35.32
N GLY A 35 17.33 -35.40 34.22
CA GLY A 35 18.16 -34.31 33.79
C GLY A 35 17.19 -33.21 33.43
N GLU A 36 17.01 -32.27 34.35
CA GLU A 36 16.64 -30.93 33.96
C GLU A 36 17.71 -30.45 32.98
N ILE A 37 17.45 -30.63 31.69
CA ILE A 37 18.17 -29.91 30.65
C ILE A 37 17.77 -28.46 30.85
N ALA A 38 18.65 -27.69 31.50
CA ALA A 38 18.55 -26.25 31.54
C ALA A 38 18.41 -25.74 30.09
N GLY A 39 17.20 -25.30 29.73
CA GLY A 39 16.87 -24.79 28.39
C GLY A 39 15.83 -25.58 27.58
N THR A 40 15.29 -26.70 28.08
CA THR A 40 14.09 -27.27 27.44
C THR A 40 12.84 -26.51 27.90
N ALA A 41 12.26 -25.72 27.01
CA ALA A 41 11.04 -24.96 27.28
C ALA A 41 9.94 -25.94 27.75
N ARG A 42 9.47 -25.76 28.99
CA ARG A 42 8.25 -26.46 29.44
C ARG A 42 7.12 -26.11 28.46
N PRO A 43 6.34 -27.08 27.98
CA PRO A 43 5.12 -26.78 27.23
C PRO A 43 4.18 -26.02 28.19
N VAL A 44 4.07 -24.71 27.98
CA VAL A 44 3.12 -23.87 28.72
C VAL A 44 1.73 -24.18 28.17
N ALA A 45 0.75 -24.40 29.05
CA ALA A 45 -0.60 -24.69 28.59
C ALA A 45 -1.19 -23.48 27.85
N ALA A 46 -1.98 -23.71 26.79
CA ALA A 46 -2.62 -22.65 26.03
C ALA A 46 -3.49 -21.72 26.91
N ALA A 47 -4.10 -22.28 27.96
CA ALA A 47 -4.86 -21.52 28.95
C ALA A 47 -3.99 -20.52 29.73
N ASP A 48 -2.80 -20.94 30.19
CA ASP A 48 -1.87 -20.06 30.94
C ASP A 48 -1.33 -18.94 30.03
N LEU A 49 -1.06 -19.26 28.76
CA LEU A 49 -0.70 -18.28 27.74
C LEU A 49 -1.85 -17.30 27.50
N ALA A 50 -3.08 -17.79 27.38
CA ALA A 50 -4.25 -16.93 27.18
C ALA A 50 -4.50 -16.01 28.38
N GLU A 51 -4.39 -16.52 29.61
CA GLU A 51 -4.47 -15.72 30.83
C GLU A 51 -3.39 -14.63 30.85
N THR A 52 -2.15 -14.98 30.48
CA THR A 52 -1.05 -14.01 30.35
C THR A 52 -1.36 -12.94 29.30
N ALA A 53 -1.88 -13.33 28.13
CA ALA A 53 -2.20 -12.42 27.05
C ALA A 53 -3.32 -11.44 27.44
N LEU A 54 -4.38 -11.96 28.06
CA LEU A 54 -5.52 -11.19 28.54
C LEU A 54 -5.15 -10.28 29.70
N ALA A 55 -4.28 -10.73 30.61
CA ALA A 55 -3.75 -9.88 31.68
C ALA A 55 -2.93 -8.72 31.11
N GLN A 56 -2.07 -8.97 30.12
CA GLN A 56 -1.31 -7.90 29.44
C GLN A 56 -2.22 -6.95 28.69
N LEU A 57 -3.23 -7.46 27.97
CA LEU A 57 -4.21 -6.64 27.26
C LEU A 57 -4.97 -5.74 28.24
N GLY A 58 -5.49 -6.30 29.34
CA GLY A 58 -6.21 -5.53 30.36
C GLY A 58 -5.36 -4.53 31.13
N ALA A 59 -4.03 -4.66 31.12
CA ALA A 59 -3.11 -3.73 31.74
C ALA A 59 -2.73 -2.54 30.86
N ILE A 60 -3.14 -2.53 29.58
CA ILE A 60 -2.88 -1.41 28.67
C ILE A 60 -3.94 -0.32 28.94
N GLU A 61 -3.49 0.76 29.58
CA GLU A 61 -4.33 1.96 29.84
C GLU A 61 -4.68 2.67 28.53
N ASP A 62 -3.67 3.09 27.77
CA ASP A 62 -3.83 3.71 26.45
C ASP A 62 -3.48 2.69 25.37
N LEU A 63 -4.47 2.28 24.59
CA LEU A 63 -4.39 1.18 23.63
C LEU A 63 -4.21 1.72 22.22
N ARG A 64 -3.20 1.19 21.50
CA ARG A 64 -3.08 1.37 20.03
C ARG A 64 -3.41 0.06 19.32
N LEU A 65 -4.28 0.14 18.32
CA LEU A 65 -4.63 -0.93 17.40
C LEU A 65 -4.26 -0.53 15.97
N SER A 66 -3.35 -1.25 15.33
CA SER A 66 -2.97 -0.99 13.94
C SER A 66 -3.10 -2.24 13.08
N GLY A 67 -3.78 -2.16 11.94
CA GLY A 67 -3.97 -3.34 11.09
C GLY A 67 -5.02 -3.16 10.00
N THR A 68 -5.75 -4.24 9.70
CA THR A 68 -6.87 -4.24 8.75
C THR A 68 -8.18 -4.51 9.47
N ILE A 69 -9.24 -3.83 9.06
CA ILE A 69 -10.62 -4.10 9.45
C ILE A 69 -11.43 -4.25 8.17
N GLU A 70 -12.18 -5.32 8.04
CA GLU A 70 -13.19 -5.42 6.98
C GLU A 70 -14.35 -4.48 7.30
N SER A 71 -14.90 -3.78 6.31
CA SER A 71 -16.14 -3.02 6.48
C SER A 71 -17.34 -3.95 6.35
N ASP A 72 -18.54 -3.46 6.70
CA ASP A 72 -19.79 -4.22 6.56
C ASP A 72 -20.07 -4.66 5.10
N THR A 73 -19.46 -4.00 4.12
CA THR A 73 -19.56 -4.35 2.68
C THR A 73 -18.44 -5.28 2.19
N GLY A 74 -17.58 -5.77 3.09
CA GLY A 74 -16.49 -6.66 2.74
C GLY A 74 -15.23 -5.97 2.21
N VAL A 75 -15.15 -4.63 2.31
CA VAL A 75 -13.96 -3.89 1.88
C VAL A 75 -12.94 -3.86 3.00
N ALA A 76 -11.72 -4.32 2.73
CA ALA A 76 -10.60 -4.24 3.65
C ALA A 76 -10.14 -2.78 3.83
N LEU A 77 -10.21 -2.28 5.05
CA LEU A 77 -9.77 -0.94 5.46
C LEU A 77 -8.52 -1.06 6.31
N THR A 78 -7.49 -0.28 5.98
CA THR A 78 -6.35 -0.09 6.87
C THR A 78 -6.72 0.87 7.98
N VAL A 79 -6.37 0.52 9.23
CA VAL A 79 -6.68 1.33 10.41
C VAL A 79 -5.46 1.55 11.31
N ASP A 80 -5.42 2.71 11.94
CA ASP A 80 -4.56 3.02 13.09
C ASP A 80 -5.44 3.74 14.13
N VAL A 81 -5.81 3.00 15.17
CA VAL A 81 -6.72 3.42 16.24
C VAL A 81 -5.91 3.63 17.51
N VAL A 82 -6.13 4.74 18.20
CA VAL A 82 -5.59 5.00 19.54
C VAL A 82 -6.76 5.32 20.45
N ALA A 83 -6.98 4.47 21.44
CA ALA A 83 -7.99 4.62 22.47
C ALA A 83 -7.31 4.95 23.81
N LEU A 84 -7.72 6.04 24.42
CA LEU A 84 -7.17 6.54 25.67
C LEU A 84 -7.88 5.90 26.88
N ALA A 85 -7.22 5.92 28.03
CA ALA A 85 -7.79 5.41 29.28
C ALA A 85 -9.11 6.09 29.68
N GLY A 86 -9.36 7.33 29.22
CA GLY A 86 -10.60 8.07 29.43
C GLY A 86 -11.77 7.62 28.55
N GLY A 87 -11.54 6.68 27.62
CA GLY A 87 -12.53 6.16 26.68
C GLY A 87 -12.58 6.91 25.34
N GLU A 88 -11.83 8.01 25.19
CA GLU A 88 -11.76 8.73 23.93
C GLU A 88 -10.87 8.01 22.91
N THR A 89 -11.33 7.98 21.66
CA THR A 89 -10.65 7.23 20.60
C THR A 89 -10.39 8.11 19.40
N THR A 90 -9.22 7.95 18.79
CA THR A 90 -8.91 8.50 17.46
C THR A 90 -8.62 7.35 16.50
N ALA A 91 -9.06 7.44 15.26
CA ALA A 91 -8.80 6.43 14.25
C ALA A 91 -8.47 7.07 12.90
N ALA A 92 -7.34 6.70 12.31
CA ALA A 92 -7.03 6.97 10.91
C ALA A 92 -7.38 5.74 10.07
N VAL A 93 -8.13 5.93 8.99
CA VAL A 93 -8.69 4.85 8.16
C VAL A 93 -8.40 5.11 6.68
N ALA A 94 -8.03 4.08 5.93
CA ALA A 94 -7.79 4.15 4.49
C ALA A 94 -8.35 2.94 3.71
N ASP A 95 -8.83 3.15 2.49
CA ASP A 95 -9.55 2.13 1.69
C ASP A 95 -8.78 1.51 0.52
N GLY A 96 -7.47 1.74 0.43
CA GLY A 96 -6.62 1.18 -0.62
C GLY A 96 -6.84 1.78 -2.03
N THR A 97 -7.92 2.53 -2.26
CA THR A 97 -8.16 3.26 -3.52
C THR A 97 -7.77 4.73 -3.45
N GLY A 98 -7.58 5.26 -2.23
CA GLY A 98 -7.05 6.60 -1.98
C GLY A 98 -7.93 7.43 -1.04
N GLY A 99 -9.09 6.88 -0.63
CA GLY A 99 -9.90 7.44 0.43
C GLY A 99 -9.19 7.33 1.77
N VAL A 100 -9.14 8.43 2.50
CA VAL A 100 -8.59 8.53 3.84
C VAL A 100 -9.56 9.32 4.71
N ALA A 101 -9.85 8.78 5.89
CA ALA A 101 -10.70 9.40 6.90
C ALA A 101 -10.04 9.38 8.28
N GLU A 102 -10.31 10.42 9.05
CA GLU A 102 -9.96 10.52 10.47
C GLU A 102 -11.24 10.57 11.28
N PHE A 103 -11.40 9.63 12.20
CA PHE A 103 -12.51 9.55 13.14
C PHE A 103 -12.03 9.90 14.54
N VAL A 104 -12.87 10.60 15.30
CA VAL A 104 -12.61 10.90 16.71
C VAL A 104 -13.89 10.69 17.51
N ALA A 105 -13.82 9.85 18.54
CA ALA A 105 -14.89 9.52 19.47
C ALA A 105 -14.61 10.19 20.82
N VAL A 106 -15.51 11.08 21.26
CA VAL A 106 -15.43 11.78 22.55
C VAL A 106 -16.84 12.05 23.09
N ASP A 107 -17.06 11.81 24.38
CA ASP A 107 -18.33 12.08 25.08
C ASP A 107 -19.55 11.48 24.34
N ASP A 108 -19.49 10.19 23.99
CA ASP A 108 -20.52 9.42 23.24
C ASP A 108 -20.84 9.97 21.84
N ARG A 109 -19.92 10.74 21.25
CA ARG A 109 -20.07 11.32 19.90
C ARG A 109 -18.87 11.01 19.05
N VAL A 110 -19.14 10.60 17.81
CA VAL A 110 -18.11 10.40 16.80
C VAL A 110 -18.20 11.50 15.75
N VAL A 111 -17.06 12.11 15.43
CA VAL A 111 -16.89 13.01 14.29
C VAL A 111 -15.90 12.44 13.30
N VAL A 112 -16.07 12.78 12.04
CA VAL A 112 -15.19 12.36 10.95
C VAL A 112 -14.76 13.55 10.11
N ASN A 113 -13.50 13.54 9.70
CA ASN A 113 -12.95 14.39 8.66
C ASN A 113 -12.31 13.49 7.60
N ALA A 114 -12.77 13.58 6.37
CA ALA A 114 -12.26 12.73 5.30
C ALA A 114 -11.97 13.53 4.04
N ASN A 115 -11.06 12.99 3.23
CA ASN A 115 -10.78 13.55 1.91
C ASN A 115 -11.95 13.30 0.95
N ARG A 116 -11.88 13.97 -0.20
CA ARG A 116 -12.89 13.87 -1.25
C ARG A 116 -13.07 12.44 -1.76
N GLU A 117 -11.98 11.68 -1.90
CA GLU A 117 -12.00 10.30 -2.37
C GLU A 117 -12.76 9.38 -1.41
N TRP A 118 -12.59 9.54 -0.09
CA TRP A 118 -13.35 8.76 0.89
C TRP A 118 -14.86 8.98 0.75
N TRP A 119 -15.28 10.25 0.67
CA TRP A 119 -16.68 10.60 0.50
C TRP A 119 -17.24 10.11 -0.83
N LEU A 120 -16.46 10.22 -1.91
CA LEU A 120 -16.83 9.69 -3.22
C LEU A 120 -17.00 8.16 -3.21
N ASN A 121 -16.25 7.47 -2.36
CA ASN A 121 -16.32 6.03 -2.21
C ASN A 121 -17.40 5.57 -1.21
N THR A 122 -18.00 6.45 -0.42
CA THR A 122 -18.96 6.07 0.64
C THR A 122 -20.33 6.68 0.41
N VAL A 123 -20.39 8.01 0.31
CA VAL A 123 -21.62 8.76 0.04
C VAL A 123 -21.31 9.86 -1.00
N PRO A 124 -21.30 9.53 -2.30
CA PRO A 124 -20.83 10.44 -3.37
C PRO A 124 -21.45 11.84 -3.35
N VAL A 125 -22.73 11.95 -3.00
CA VAL A 125 -23.44 13.23 -2.91
C VAL A 125 -22.84 14.17 -1.84
N HIS A 126 -22.03 13.64 -0.92
CA HIS A 126 -21.31 14.40 0.10
C HIS A 126 -19.87 14.76 -0.29
N ALA A 127 -19.34 14.25 -1.40
CA ALA A 127 -17.93 14.39 -1.76
C ALA A 127 -17.44 15.84 -1.84
N GLU A 128 -18.23 16.74 -2.42
CA GLU A 128 -17.90 18.17 -2.48
C GLU A 128 -18.26 18.96 -1.19
N PRO A 129 -19.49 18.84 -0.62
CA PRO A 129 -19.89 19.72 0.47
C PRO A 129 -19.13 19.51 1.79
N VAL A 130 -18.63 18.29 2.07
CA VAL A 130 -18.00 17.96 3.37
C VAL A 130 -16.54 17.51 3.30
N ALA A 131 -15.94 17.39 2.11
CA ALA A 131 -14.51 17.07 2.00
C ALA A 131 -13.64 18.04 2.80
N GLY A 132 -12.74 17.48 3.61
CA GLY A 132 -11.82 18.23 4.47
C GLY A 132 -12.49 18.92 5.67
N LYS A 133 -13.78 18.68 5.92
CA LYS A 133 -14.53 19.28 7.04
C LYS A 133 -14.88 18.22 8.08
N TRP A 134 -14.92 18.65 9.35
CA TRP A 134 -15.44 17.83 10.43
C TRP A 134 -16.97 17.80 10.39
N VAL A 135 -17.54 16.61 10.38
CA VAL A 135 -18.99 16.36 10.49
C VAL A 135 -19.26 15.27 11.51
N ARG A 136 -20.47 15.22 12.04
CA ARG A 136 -20.89 14.07 12.88
C ARG A 136 -20.91 12.80 12.05
N ALA A 137 -20.22 11.77 12.51
CA ALA A 137 -20.17 10.50 11.82
C ALA A 137 -21.47 9.71 12.05
N THR A 138 -21.91 8.98 11.02
CA THR A 138 -23.01 8.01 11.11
C THR A 138 -22.51 6.64 10.65
N ALA A 139 -23.25 5.58 10.98
CA ALA A 139 -22.91 4.22 10.56
C ALA A 139 -22.81 4.07 9.03
N ASP A 140 -23.55 4.90 8.28
CA ASP A 140 -23.60 4.87 6.81
C ASP A 140 -22.35 5.44 6.13
N MET A 141 -21.36 5.93 6.88
CA MET A 141 -20.14 6.57 6.33
C MET A 141 -19.00 5.57 6.06
N GLY A 142 -19.32 4.28 5.96
CA GLY A 142 -18.44 3.22 5.47
C GLY A 142 -17.40 2.71 6.48
N PHE A 143 -17.45 3.15 7.73
CA PHE A 143 -16.60 2.66 8.82
C PHE A 143 -17.47 2.31 10.03
N PRO A 144 -17.22 1.18 10.73
CA PRO A 144 -18.02 0.77 11.88
C PRO A 144 -17.77 1.67 13.10
N ILE A 145 -18.27 2.91 13.09
CA ILE A 145 -17.99 3.92 14.12
C ILE A 145 -18.43 3.51 15.53
N GLY A 146 -19.39 2.60 15.65
CA GLY A 146 -19.84 2.05 16.93
C GLY A 146 -18.74 1.32 17.68
N MET A 147 -17.71 0.86 16.96
CA MET A 147 -16.53 0.24 17.56
C MET A 147 -15.66 1.23 18.31
N LEU A 148 -15.69 2.53 17.99
CA LEU A 148 -14.73 3.50 18.53
C LEU A 148 -15.07 3.92 19.95
N ASP A 149 -16.32 3.68 20.37
CA ASP A 149 -16.79 4.03 21.70
C ASP A 149 -16.44 2.91 22.68
N GLY A 150 -15.75 3.25 23.77
CA GLY A 150 -15.39 2.27 24.81
C GLY A 150 -14.26 1.28 24.46
N LEU A 151 -13.47 1.51 23.39
CA LEU A 151 -12.26 0.72 23.17
C LEU A 151 -11.26 0.98 24.31
N SER A 152 -10.88 -0.08 25.01
CA SER A 152 -9.77 -0.07 25.96
C SER A 152 -9.20 -1.46 26.09
N GLY A 153 -7.99 -1.57 26.63
CA GLY A 153 -7.41 -2.88 26.95
C GLY A 153 -8.33 -3.71 27.85
N ALA A 154 -8.92 -3.07 28.87
CA ALA A 154 -9.86 -3.71 29.79
C ALA A 154 -11.19 -4.12 29.11
N ALA A 155 -11.77 -3.28 28.25
CA ALA A 155 -13.00 -3.61 27.54
C ALA A 155 -12.81 -4.75 26.54
N LEU A 156 -11.72 -4.73 25.77
CA LEU A 156 -11.39 -5.83 24.86
C LEU A 156 -11.13 -7.13 25.61
N LYS A 157 -10.39 -7.07 26.73
CA LYS A 157 -10.21 -8.23 27.60
C LYS A 157 -11.56 -8.79 28.03
N GLY A 158 -12.46 -7.95 28.55
CA GLY A 158 -13.80 -8.37 28.99
C GLY A 158 -14.62 -9.02 27.87
N ALA A 159 -14.62 -8.43 26.68
CA ALA A 159 -15.32 -8.98 25.52
C ALA A 159 -14.76 -10.36 25.08
N ILE A 160 -13.44 -10.52 25.10
CA ILE A 160 -12.79 -11.80 24.77
C ILE A 160 -13.08 -12.85 25.85
N GLU A 161 -13.02 -12.48 27.14
CA GLU A 161 -13.35 -13.37 28.26
C GLU A 161 -14.81 -13.81 28.24
N GLU A 162 -15.75 -12.90 27.94
CA GLU A 162 -17.17 -13.20 27.80
C GLU A 162 -17.41 -14.16 26.62
N ALA A 163 -16.82 -13.88 25.46
CA ALA A 163 -16.94 -14.72 24.28
C ALA A 163 -16.26 -16.09 24.45
N ALA A 164 -15.15 -16.16 25.19
CA ALA A 164 -14.45 -17.41 25.50
C ALA A 164 -15.22 -18.27 26.52
N GLY A 165 -16.00 -17.66 27.42
CA GLY A 165 -16.74 -18.34 28.48
C GLY A 165 -15.85 -19.27 29.32
N SER A 166 -16.32 -20.49 29.60
CA SER A 166 -15.51 -21.55 30.22
C SER A 166 -14.78 -22.44 29.20
N GLY A 167 -14.60 -21.94 27.97
CA GLY A 167 -14.07 -22.70 26.85
C GLY A 167 -12.64 -23.17 27.05
N ARG A 168 -12.27 -24.27 26.37
CA ARG A 168 -10.87 -24.71 26.32
C ARG A 168 -10.11 -23.84 25.32
N TRP A 169 -9.01 -23.26 25.77
CA TRP A 169 -8.06 -22.57 24.92
C TRP A 169 -7.21 -23.55 24.13
N SER A 170 -6.96 -23.21 22.87
CA SER A 170 -6.01 -23.86 21.99
C SER A 170 -4.93 -22.86 21.57
N SER A 171 -3.75 -23.37 21.24
CA SER A 171 -2.62 -22.55 20.82
C SER A 171 -2.02 -23.09 19.52
N GLU A 172 -1.88 -22.23 18.53
CA GLU A 172 -1.19 -22.51 17.27
C GLU A 172 -0.03 -21.54 17.08
N VAL A 173 1.12 -22.00 16.59
CA VAL A 173 2.22 -21.08 16.23
C VAL A 173 1.98 -20.53 14.84
N VAL A 174 1.77 -19.21 14.74
CA VAL A 174 1.52 -18.49 13.50
C VAL A 174 2.61 -17.43 13.26
N GLU A 175 2.83 -17.04 12.00
CA GLU A 175 3.61 -15.85 11.66
C GLU A 175 2.63 -14.69 11.41
N ARG A 176 2.71 -13.64 12.23
CA ARG A 176 1.85 -12.45 12.13
C ARG A 176 2.20 -11.62 10.88
N PRO A 177 1.34 -10.67 10.47
CA PRO A 177 1.61 -9.80 9.32
C PRO A 177 2.95 -9.06 9.39
N ASP A 178 3.44 -8.72 10.58
CA ASP A 178 4.74 -8.06 10.80
C ASP A 178 5.96 -9.02 10.74
N GLY A 179 5.74 -10.30 10.42
CA GLY A 179 6.76 -11.34 10.32
C GLY A 179 7.20 -11.93 11.68
N GLN A 180 6.59 -11.50 12.79
CA GLN A 180 6.88 -12.08 14.10
C GLN A 180 6.15 -13.41 14.28
N LEU A 181 6.86 -14.42 14.80
CA LEU A 181 6.23 -15.67 15.22
C LEU A 181 5.47 -15.43 16.53
N ALA A 182 4.22 -15.87 16.57
CA ALA A 182 3.30 -15.73 17.68
C ALA A 182 2.58 -17.04 17.99
N PHE A 183 2.18 -17.24 19.25
CA PHE A 183 1.11 -18.15 19.61
C PHE A 183 -0.23 -17.44 19.36
N ALA A 184 -1.01 -17.92 18.40
CA ALA A 184 -2.42 -17.57 18.25
C ALA A 184 -3.22 -18.41 19.23
N LEU A 185 -3.89 -17.74 20.16
CA LEU A 185 -4.64 -18.33 21.25
C LEU A 185 -6.11 -18.12 20.99
N THR A 186 -6.85 -19.22 20.85
CA THR A 186 -8.28 -19.22 20.53
C THR A 186 -9.04 -20.07 21.55
N ALA A 187 -10.13 -19.53 22.07
CA ALA A 187 -11.06 -20.30 22.89
C ALA A 187 -12.08 -21.03 22.00
N ALA A 188 -12.48 -22.24 22.42
CA ALA A 188 -13.58 -22.95 21.75
C ALA A 188 -14.81 -22.04 21.65
N ASP A 189 -15.40 -21.95 20.46
CA ASP A 189 -16.60 -21.16 20.13
C ASP A 189 -16.43 -19.62 20.20
N SER A 190 -15.23 -19.11 20.47
CA SER A 190 -14.93 -17.67 20.41
C SER A 190 -14.53 -17.24 19.00
N PRO A 191 -15.06 -16.12 18.48
CA PRO A 191 -14.59 -15.54 17.22
C PRO A 191 -13.28 -14.76 17.36
N TRP A 192 -12.69 -14.73 18.56
CA TRP A 192 -11.47 -13.97 18.86
C TRP A 192 -10.22 -14.85 18.91
N ALA A 193 -9.10 -14.29 18.45
CA ALA A 193 -7.78 -14.83 18.66
C ALA A 193 -6.86 -13.79 19.33
N VAL A 194 -6.06 -14.19 20.31
CA VAL A 194 -5.07 -13.32 20.95
C VAL A 194 -3.67 -13.81 20.61
N HIS A 195 -2.77 -12.89 20.26
CA HIS A 195 -1.43 -13.23 19.79
C HIS A 195 -0.36 -12.88 20.82
N LEU A 196 0.38 -13.89 21.28
CA LEU A 196 1.57 -13.73 22.13
C LEU A 196 2.86 -14.04 21.37
N ALA A 197 3.97 -13.36 21.64
CA ALA A 197 5.24 -13.70 21.03
C ALA A 197 5.66 -15.15 21.32
N ALA A 198 6.01 -15.90 20.27
CA ALA A 198 6.44 -17.29 20.38
C ALA A 198 7.93 -17.44 20.75
N ARG A 199 8.69 -16.34 20.72
CA ARG A 199 10.12 -16.30 21.07
C ARG A 199 10.39 -15.18 22.08
N GLY A 200 11.18 -15.50 23.11
CA GLY A 200 11.51 -14.57 24.19
C GLY A 200 10.46 -14.58 25.30
N GLU A 201 10.37 -13.47 26.03
CA GLU A 201 9.32 -13.29 27.04
C GLU A 201 7.94 -13.23 26.36
N PRO A 202 6.91 -13.94 26.89
CA PRO A 202 5.55 -13.86 26.38
C PRO A 202 5.07 -12.41 26.44
N ARG A 203 4.96 -11.76 25.29
CA ARG A 203 4.46 -10.38 25.14
C ARG A 203 3.29 -10.35 24.20
N LEU A 204 2.26 -9.58 24.52
CA LEU A 204 1.11 -9.36 23.67
C LEU A 204 1.56 -8.66 22.39
N LEU A 205 1.13 -9.22 21.26
CA LEU A 205 1.44 -8.72 19.94
C LEU A 205 0.20 -8.17 19.23
N GLY A 206 -0.97 -8.77 19.45
CA GLY A 206 -2.19 -8.40 18.75
C GLY A 206 -3.42 -9.18 19.15
N VAL A 207 -4.53 -8.79 18.55
CA VAL A 207 -5.84 -9.42 18.68
C VAL A 207 -6.47 -9.48 17.29
N ASP A 208 -7.10 -10.61 16.97
CA ASP A 208 -7.96 -10.76 15.81
C ASP A 208 -9.39 -11.04 16.29
N GLY A 209 -10.39 -10.58 15.54
CA GLY A 209 -11.79 -10.82 15.85
C GLY A 209 -12.73 -9.69 15.42
N PRO A 210 -14.00 -9.75 15.83
CA PRO A 210 -15.03 -8.79 15.43
C PRO A 210 -14.93 -7.47 16.23
N LEU A 211 -13.87 -6.68 16.00
CA LEU A 211 -13.69 -5.38 16.66
C LEU A 211 -14.89 -4.44 16.52
N ALA A 212 -15.65 -4.57 15.42
CA ALA A 212 -16.85 -3.78 15.16
C ALA A 212 -17.99 -3.99 16.17
N GLU A 213 -17.92 -5.00 17.04
CA GLU A 213 -18.98 -5.37 17.96
C GLU A 213 -18.81 -4.89 19.41
N VAL A 214 -17.66 -4.30 19.77
CA VAL A 214 -17.41 -3.86 21.16
C VAL A 214 -18.38 -2.73 21.53
N GLY A 215 -19.37 -3.00 22.42
CA GLY A 215 -20.42 -2.07 22.88
C GLY A 215 -21.77 -2.75 23.14
N ASP A 216 -22.82 -2.01 23.56
CA ASP A 216 -24.17 -2.52 23.91
C ASP A 216 -24.84 -3.41 22.84
N ARG A 217 -24.33 -3.42 21.60
CA ARG A 217 -24.77 -4.35 20.55
C ARG A 217 -24.33 -5.80 20.81
N LEU A 218 -23.19 -6.06 21.47
CA LEU A 218 -22.74 -7.42 21.85
C LEU A 218 -23.77 -8.16 22.72
N LEU A 219 -24.43 -7.44 23.63
CA LEU A 219 -25.42 -8.04 24.53
C LEU A 219 -26.74 -8.40 23.83
N GLY A 220 -26.98 -7.87 22.62
CA GLY A 220 -28.23 -8.06 21.88
C GLY A 220 -28.18 -9.05 20.70
N SER A 221 -27.01 -9.29 20.10
CA SER A 221 -26.89 -9.93 18.78
C SER A 221 -26.19 -11.29 18.72
N ALA A 222 -26.16 -12.06 19.81
CA ALA A 222 -25.63 -13.44 19.87
C ALA A 222 -26.35 -14.49 18.98
N ARG A 223 -27.04 -14.08 17.90
CA ARG A 223 -27.77 -14.96 16.97
C ARG A 223 -27.59 -14.56 15.50
N GLY A 224 -26.36 -14.68 14.99
CA GLY A 224 -26.15 -15.03 13.57
C GLY A 224 -25.93 -13.92 12.54
N GLY A 225 -25.41 -12.74 12.92
CA GLY A 225 -24.82 -11.81 11.95
C GLY A 225 -23.42 -12.25 11.52
N SER A 226 -23.06 -12.08 10.24
CA SER A 226 -21.65 -12.15 9.82
C SER A 226 -21.01 -10.80 10.12
N PHE A 227 -20.08 -10.77 11.07
CA PHE A 227 -19.40 -9.54 11.45
C PHE A 227 -18.11 -9.35 10.64
N PRO A 228 -17.69 -8.11 10.42
CA PRO A 228 -16.43 -7.85 9.75
C PRO A 228 -15.27 -8.33 10.62
N ASN A 229 -14.36 -9.11 10.05
CA ASN A 229 -13.18 -9.57 10.77
C ASN A 229 -12.11 -8.48 10.77
N ALA A 230 -11.44 -8.31 11.91
CA ALA A 230 -10.28 -7.46 12.04
C ALA A 230 -9.04 -8.27 12.40
N THR A 231 -7.89 -7.83 11.89
CA THR A 231 -6.57 -8.35 12.24
C THR A 231 -5.71 -7.15 12.63
N VAL A 232 -5.49 -6.96 13.94
CA VAL A 232 -4.80 -5.78 14.47
C VAL A 232 -3.65 -6.14 15.41
N SER A 233 -2.57 -5.39 15.31
CA SER A 233 -1.51 -5.37 16.32
C SER A 233 -1.92 -4.47 17.47
N THR A 234 -1.64 -4.94 18.69
CA THR A 234 -1.99 -4.25 19.94
C THR A 234 -0.71 -3.86 20.65
N THR A 235 -0.55 -2.57 20.92
CA THR A 235 0.55 -2.06 21.74
C THR A 235 0.02 -1.02 22.71
N ALA A 236 0.75 -0.78 23.79
CA ALA A 236 0.56 0.45 24.54
C ALA A 236 0.82 1.65 23.62
N ALA A 237 0.00 2.69 23.71
CA ALA A 237 0.33 3.98 23.12
C ALA A 237 1.52 4.56 23.88
N ASP A 238 2.63 4.80 23.17
CA ASP A 238 3.79 5.44 23.79
C ASP A 238 3.49 6.91 24.12
N ASP A 239 4.32 7.54 24.97
CA ASP A 239 4.14 8.95 25.40
C ASP A 239 3.88 9.93 24.22
N PRO A 240 4.58 9.81 23.06
CA PRO A 240 4.25 10.59 21.87
C PRO A 240 2.85 10.33 21.29
N CYS A 241 2.45 9.05 21.15
CA CYS A 241 1.11 8.67 20.68
C CYS A 241 0.02 9.18 21.62
N ARG A 242 0.21 8.99 22.94
CA ARG A 242 -0.71 9.46 23.98
C ARG A 242 -0.90 10.98 23.92
N LYS A 243 0.19 11.76 23.96
CA LYS A 243 0.11 13.24 23.90
C LYS A 243 -0.58 13.74 22.63
N ARG A 244 -0.44 13.04 21.51
CA ARG A 244 -1.11 13.38 20.25
C ARG A 244 -2.58 13.02 20.28
N ALA A 245 -2.92 11.82 20.74
CA ALA A 245 -4.31 11.42 20.95
C ALA A 245 -4.99 12.39 21.92
N ASP A 246 -4.35 12.75 23.04
CA ASP A 246 -4.82 13.77 23.98
C ASP A 246 -5.04 15.13 23.30
N SER A 247 -4.09 15.59 22.49
CA SER A 247 -4.22 16.86 21.74
C SER A 247 -5.35 16.80 20.72
N LYS A 248 -5.46 15.69 19.97
CA LYS A 248 -6.51 15.48 18.97
C LYS A 248 -7.87 15.38 19.64
N VAL A 249 -7.98 14.71 20.77
CA VAL A 249 -9.18 14.63 21.60
C VAL A 249 -9.52 16.01 22.15
N ALA A 250 -8.55 16.81 22.61
CA ALA A 250 -8.79 18.17 23.09
C ALA A 250 -9.28 19.12 21.96
N ASP A 251 -8.70 19.03 20.77
CA ASP A 251 -9.14 19.79 19.61
C ASP A 251 -10.49 19.27 19.09
N ALA A 252 -10.68 17.95 19.06
CA ALA A 252 -11.92 17.31 18.69
C ALA A 252 -13.03 17.62 19.69
N ARG A 253 -12.79 17.74 21.00
CA ARG A 253 -13.79 18.18 21.98
C ARG A 253 -14.38 19.53 21.60
N LYS A 254 -13.55 20.45 21.09
CA LYS A 254 -14.04 21.74 20.55
C LYS A 254 -14.83 21.53 19.25
N GLN A 255 -14.35 20.67 18.36
CA GLN A 255 -15.01 20.39 17.07
C GLN A 255 -16.32 19.61 17.23
N VAL A 256 -16.41 18.60 18.08
CA VAL A 256 -17.59 17.76 18.39
C VAL A 256 -18.74 18.62 18.91
N ALA A 257 -18.44 19.68 19.67
CA ALA A 257 -19.45 20.63 20.11
C ALA A 257 -20.06 21.43 18.94
N SER A 258 -19.27 21.77 17.92
CA SER A 258 -19.67 22.62 16.79
C SER A 258 -19.89 21.90 15.47
N ALA A 259 -19.53 20.63 15.36
CA ALA A 259 -19.54 19.87 14.12
C ALA A 259 -20.98 19.75 13.64
N PRO A 260 -21.30 20.22 12.42
CA PRO A 260 -22.62 20.08 11.88
C PRO A 260 -22.95 18.59 11.72
N GLN A 261 -24.23 18.27 11.84
CA GLN A 261 -24.70 16.99 11.34
C GLN A 261 -24.35 16.90 9.85
N ALA A 262 -23.81 15.76 9.40
CA ALA A 262 -23.67 15.55 7.98
C ALA A 262 -25.04 15.74 7.31
N PRO A 263 -25.09 16.30 6.08
CA PRO A 263 -26.35 16.40 5.36
C PRO A 263 -27.03 15.04 5.32
N ALA A 264 -28.36 14.99 5.44
CA ALA A 264 -29.06 13.72 5.36
C ALA A 264 -28.80 13.08 3.98
N VAL A 265 -28.50 11.77 3.97
CA VAL A 265 -28.43 11.00 2.73
C VAL A 265 -29.81 11.07 2.08
N PRO A 266 -29.93 11.51 0.82
CA PRO A 266 -31.22 11.57 0.14
C PRO A 266 -31.85 10.17 0.11
N THR A 267 -33.13 10.06 0.47
CA THR A 267 -33.89 8.83 0.24
C THR A 267 -34.50 8.86 -1.17
N PRO A 268 -34.86 7.72 -1.77
CA PRO A 268 -35.44 7.68 -3.13
C PRO A 268 -36.66 8.59 -3.31
N SER A 269 -37.47 8.73 -2.26
CA SER A 269 -38.67 9.57 -2.21
C SER A 269 -38.44 11.01 -1.75
N SER A 270 -37.22 11.37 -1.31
CA SER A 270 -36.87 12.70 -0.80
C SER A 270 -35.90 13.44 -1.73
N GLY A 271 -35.67 14.71 -1.45
CA GLY A 271 -34.85 15.63 -2.23
C GLY A 271 -35.63 16.37 -3.32
N PRO A 272 -34.99 17.36 -3.96
CA PRO A 272 -35.61 18.09 -5.07
C PRO A 272 -35.84 17.15 -6.27
N SER A 273 -36.89 17.44 -7.04
CA SER A 273 -37.24 16.71 -8.25
C SER A 273 -37.79 17.69 -9.28
N VAL A 274 -36.96 18.05 -10.26
CA VAL A 274 -37.28 19.11 -11.22
C VAL A 274 -37.85 18.55 -12.51
N ARG A 275 -38.94 19.15 -12.99
CA ARG A 275 -39.46 18.97 -14.35
C ARG A 275 -39.46 20.30 -15.05
N VAL A 276 -38.99 20.30 -16.29
CA VAL A 276 -38.93 21.49 -17.12
C VAL A 276 -39.99 21.39 -18.20
N SER A 277 -40.75 22.46 -18.39
CA SER A 277 -41.69 22.58 -19.51
C SER A 277 -41.51 23.92 -20.21
N VAL A 278 -41.49 23.88 -21.53
CA VAL A 278 -41.55 25.09 -22.36
C VAL A 278 -43.03 25.39 -22.58
N THR A 279 -43.46 26.59 -22.16
CA THR A 279 -44.83 27.04 -22.44
C THR A 279 -44.92 27.42 -23.91
N PRO A 280 -45.84 26.83 -24.71
CA PRO A 280 -45.99 27.21 -26.10
C PRO A 280 -46.30 28.70 -26.23
N THR A 281 -45.42 29.45 -26.88
CA THR A 281 -45.68 30.86 -27.17
C THR A 281 -46.67 30.93 -28.33
N ALA A 282 -47.66 31.81 -28.21
CA ALA A 282 -48.54 32.17 -29.34
C ALA A 282 -47.72 32.73 -30.52
N LEU A 283 -48.37 32.89 -31.69
CA LEU A 283 -47.78 33.48 -32.88
C LEU A 283 -47.01 34.76 -32.53
N CYS A 284 -45.71 34.78 -32.82
CA CYS A 284 -44.82 35.88 -32.50
C CYS A 284 -44.49 36.70 -33.76
N THR A 285 -44.71 38.01 -33.70
CA THR A 285 -44.48 38.94 -34.82
C THR A 285 -43.28 39.88 -34.59
N SER A 286 -42.65 39.84 -33.42
CA SER A 286 -41.48 40.64 -33.09
C SER A 286 -40.18 39.98 -33.57
N PRO A 287 -39.08 40.72 -33.81
CA PRO A 287 -37.79 40.14 -34.20
C PRO A 287 -37.21 39.13 -33.18
N VAL A 288 -37.65 39.25 -31.92
CA VAL A 288 -37.30 38.38 -30.81
C VAL A 288 -38.60 37.93 -30.15
N CYS A 289 -38.71 36.64 -29.86
CA CYS A 289 -39.89 36.02 -29.29
C CYS A 289 -39.62 35.58 -27.85
N PRO A 290 -40.54 35.86 -26.91
CA PRO A 290 -40.44 35.32 -25.56
C PRO A 290 -40.69 33.81 -25.59
N ALA A 291 -39.86 33.05 -24.89
CA ALA A 291 -40.03 31.62 -24.67
C ALA A 291 -40.08 31.38 -23.15
N PRO A 292 -41.28 31.31 -22.54
CA PRO A 292 -41.41 31.06 -21.11
C PRO A 292 -41.10 29.58 -20.81
N VAL A 293 -40.24 29.36 -19.83
CA VAL A 293 -39.86 28.05 -19.31
C VAL A 293 -40.30 27.97 -17.86
N VAL A 294 -41.02 26.92 -17.51
CA VAL A 294 -41.43 26.63 -16.14
C VAL A 294 -40.58 25.48 -15.62
N VAL A 295 -39.91 25.71 -14.50
CA VAL A 295 -39.20 24.70 -13.72
C VAL A 295 -40.07 24.36 -12.51
N ALA A 296 -40.74 23.22 -12.55
CA ALA A 296 -41.56 22.73 -11.44
C ALA A 296 -40.72 21.78 -10.57
N ASN A 297 -40.79 21.95 -9.26
CA ASN A 297 -40.15 21.06 -8.29
C ASN A 297 -41.22 20.25 -7.56
N SER A 298 -41.34 18.96 -7.90
CA SER A 298 -42.23 18.03 -7.19
C SER A 298 -41.59 17.39 -5.96
N GLY A 299 -40.34 17.75 -5.65
CA GLY A 299 -39.62 17.24 -4.48
C GLY A 299 -40.06 17.90 -3.16
N ASP A 300 -39.63 17.30 -2.06
CA ASP A 300 -39.88 17.77 -0.69
C ASP A 300 -38.80 18.77 -0.19
N GLN A 301 -37.77 19.01 -1.01
CA GLN A 301 -36.68 19.96 -0.73
C GLN A 301 -36.57 21.04 -1.82
N PRO A 302 -36.07 22.25 -1.48
CA PRO A 302 -35.91 23.32 -2.45
C PRO A 302 -34.92 22.94 -3.55
N ALA A 303 -35.24 23.32 -4.79
CA ALA A 303 -34.38 23.14 -5.96
C ALA A 303 -33.77 24.48 -6.37
N VAL A 304 -32.45 24.57 -6.34
CA VAL A 304 -31.70 25.75 -6.79
C VAL A 304 -30.70 25.32 -7.85
N GLY A 305 -30.71 26.01 -8.99
CA GLY A 305 -29.91 25.58 -10.12
C GLY A 305 -29.91 26.53 -11.30
N VAL A 306 -29.58 25.98 -12.46
CA VAL A 306 -29.55 26.69 -13.74
C VAL A 306 -30.48 26.00 -14.72
N VAL A 307 -31.28 26.78 -15.44
CA VAL A 307 -32.09 26.34 -16.58
C VAL A 307 -31.49 26.90 -17.86
N SER A 308 -31.30 26.05 -18.85
CA SER A 308 -30.86 26.40 -20.20
C SER A 308 -32.00 26.28 -21.19
N LEU A 309 -32.01 27.15 -22.18
CA LEU A 309 -32.90 27.06 -23.33
C LEU A 309 -32.09 27.20 -24.62
N THR A 310 -32.32 26.28 -25.55
CA THR A 310 -31.72 26.27 -26.88
C THR A 310 -32.83 26.34 -27.93
N SER A 311 -32.65 27.18 -28.96
CA SER A 311 -33.62 27.35 -30.06
C SER A 311 -32.97 27.10 -31.42
N SER A 312 -33.69 26.42 -32.32
CA SER A 312 -33.23 26.18 -33.71
C SER A 312 -33.11 27.46 -34.54
N SER A 313 -33.75 28.56 -34.12
CA SER A 313 -33.69 29.87 -34.78
C SER A 313 -32.59 30.78 -34.24
N GLY A 314 -31.88 30.37 -33.18
CA GLY A 314 -30.95 31.21 -32.42
C GLY A 314 -31.59 31.91 -31.21
N GLY A 315 -30.75 32.50 -30.36
CA GLY A 315 -31.15 33.01 -29.04
C GLY A 315 -31.17 31.92 -27.97
N GLY A 316 -31.83 32.18 -26.84
CA GLY A 316 -31.80 31.32 -25.66
C GLY A 316 -30.72 31.72 -24.65
N GLY A 317 -30.11 30.74 -23.98
CA GLY A 317 -29.07 30.93 -22.97
C GLY A 317 -29.38 30.23 -21.66
N THR A 318 -28.71 30.65 -20.58
CA THR A 318 -28.88 30.08 -19.24
C THR A 318 -29.39 31.12 -18.25
N GLN A 319 -30.23 30.71 -17.30
CA GLN A 319 -30.71 31.55 -16.21
C GLN A 319 -30.76 30.75 -14.89
N PRO A 320 -30.44 31.36 -13.73
CA PRO A 320 -30.61 30.70 -12.45
C PRO A 320 -32.10 30.54 -12.10
N PHE A 321 -32.46 29.43 -11.45
CA PHE A 321 -33.80 29.20 -10.92
C PHE A 321 -33.77 28.82 -9.44
N SER A 322 -34.87 29.09 -8.74
CA SER A 322 -35.11 28.68 -7.37
C SER A 322 -36.59 28.29 -7.21
N ALA A 323 -36.86 26.99 -7.13
CA ALA A 323 -38.19 26.44 -6.98
C ALA A 323 -38.36 25.84 -5.58
N PRO A 324 -39.32 26.31 -4.75
CA PRO A 324 -39.56 25.75 -3.43
C PRO A 324 -40.13 24.31 -3.53
N PRO A 325 -40.15 23.53 -2.43
CA PRO A 325 -40.81 22.22 -2.39
C PRO A 325 -42.25 22.28 -2.90
N GLY A 326 -42.63 21.40 -3.82
CA GLY A 326 -43.96 21.38 -4.46
C GLY A 326 -44.31 22.60 -5.31
N GLY A 327 -43.39 23.54 -5.52
CA GLY A 327 -43.61 24.80 -6.24
C GLY A 327 -43.02 24.84 -7.64
N GLN A 328 -43.03 26.03 -8.26
CA GLN A 328 -42.45 26.26 -9.57
C GLN A 328 -41.79 27.64 -9.68
N ASP A 329 -40.80 27.76 -10.56
CA ASP A 329 -40.17 29.02 -10.94
C ASP A 329 -40.29 29.21 -12.46
N GLN A 330 -40.65 30.41 -12.91
CA GLN A 330 -40.84 30.72 -14.33
C GLN A 330 -39.73 31.64 -14.81
N LYS A 331 -39.06 31.25 -15.89
CA LYS A 331 -38.05 32.03 -16.58
C LYS A 331 -38.50 32.39 -17.98
N VAL A 332 -38.12 33.55 -18.46
CA VAL A 332 -38.44 33.99 -19.82
C VAL A 332 -37.15 34.17 -20.58
N PHE A 333 -37.00 33.38 -21.64
CA PHE A 333 -35.89 33.48 -22.57
C PHE A 333 -36.29 34.25 -23.81
N GLN A 334 -35.29 34.76 -24.52
CA GLN A 334 -35.46 35.49 -25.76
C GLN A 334 -34.89 34.65 -26.90
N ILE A 335 -35.74 34.25 -27.85
CA ILE A 335 -35.32 33.49 -29.04
C ILE A 335 -35.49 34.34 -30.29
N THR A 336 -34.62 34.15 -31.27
CA THR A 336 -34.72 34.85 -32.55
C THR A 336 -35.98 34.42 -33.28
N ASN A 337 -36.72 35.36 -33.85
CA ASN A 337 -37.85 35.01 -34.71
C ASN A 337 -37.33 34.40 -36.03
N PRO A 338 -37.66 33.15 -36.38
CA PRO A 338 -37.19 32.53 -37.62
C PRO A 338 -37.75 33.21 -38.88
N ALA A 339 -38.81 34.02 -38.76
CA ALA A 339 -39.44 34.75 -39.86
C ALA A 339 -38.85 36.15 -40.11
N THR A 340 -37.88 36.61 -39.30
CA THR A 340 -37.36 38.00 -39.37
C THR A 340 -36.73 38.37 -40.73
N GLY A 341 -36.26 37.38 -41.49
CA GLY A 341 -35.69 37.58 -42.83
C GLY A 341 -36.69 37.55 -43.99
N CYS A 342 -37.98 37.34 -43.73
CA CYS A 342 -38.99 37.26 -44.78
C CYS A 342 -39.33 38.65 -45.35
N ARG A 343 -39.31 38.78 -46.69
CA ARG A 343 -39.71 40.01 -47.41
C ARG A 343 -41.22 40.10 -47.70
N GLN A 344 -41.98 39.05 -47.38
CA GLN A 344 -43.44 38.93 -47.50
C GLN A 344 -43.98 38.20 -46.26
N THR A 345 -45.31 38.20 -46.03
CA THR A 345 -45.94 37.46 -44.93
C THR A 345 -45.61 35.97 -45.02
N CYS A 346 -44.86 35.45 -44.05
CA CYS A 346 -44.46 34.04 -43.97
C CYS A 346 -44.66 33.52 -42.53
N THR A 347 -44.90 32.22 -42.37
CA THR A 347 -44.89 31.55 -41.06
C THR A 347 -43.75 30.55 -41.04
N ARG A 348 -42.92 30.59 -39.99
CA ARG A 348 -41.80 29.67 -39.77
C ARG A 348 -41.89 29.11 -38.36
N THR A 349 -41.65 27.82 -38.21
CA THR A 349 -41.57 27.17 -36.90
C THR A 349 -40.13 27.23 -36.38
N ALA A 350 -39.98 27.38 -35.07
CA ALA A 350 -38.72 27.18 -34.36
C ALA A 350 -38.93 26.07 -33.32
N SER A 351 -37.95 25.18 -33.20
CA SER A 351 -37.93 24.17 -32.15
C SER A 351 -37.16 24.72 -30.96
N VAL A 352 -37.73 24.56 -29.76
CA VAL A 352 -37.14 25.03 -28.51
C VAL A 352 -37.01 23.86 -27.55
N THR A 353 -35.82 23.70 -26.97
CA THR A 353 -35.53 22.68 -25.96
C THR A 353 -35.05 23.37 -24.70
N ALA A 354 -35.60 23.01 -23.55
CA ALA A 354 -35.17 23.51 -22.26
C ALA A 354 -34.69 22.36 -21.37
N PHE A 355 -33.71 22.65 -20.53
CA PHE A 355 -33.04 21.71 -19.63
C PHE A 355 -32.76 22.41 -18.29
N ALA A 356 -32.96 21.75 -17.15
CA ALA A 356 -32.64 22.31 -15.84
C ALA A 356 -31.76 21.36 -15.04
N GLN A 357 -30.83 21.98 -14.32
CA GLN A 357 -29.80 21.31 -13.54
C GLN A 357 -29.70 21.95 -12.16
N ILE A 358 -29.80 21.13 -11.11
CA ILE A 358 -29.65 21.53 -9.72
C ILE A 358 -28.16 21.58 -9.41
N THR A 359 -27.62 22.78 -9.17
CA THR A 359 -26.16 22.98 -9.08
C THR A 359 -25.53 22.22 -7.91
N SER A 360 -26.25 22.08 -6.79
CA SER A 360 -25.75 21.36 -5.62
C SER A 360 -25.68 19.84 -5.81
N ILE A 361 -26.38 19.28 -6.80
CA ILE A 361 -26.40 17.84 -7.06
C ILE A 361 -25.58 17.52 -8.31
N ALA A 362 -25.89 18.16 -9.43
CA ALA A 362 -25.29 17.86 -10.71
C ALA A 362 -23.98 18.62 -10.97
N GLY A 363 -23.69 19.64 -10.17
CA GLY A 363 -22.55 20.54 -10.37
C GLY A 363 -22.85 21.74 -11.26
N PRO A 364 -21.84 22.59 -11.54
CA PRO A 364 -22.01 23.80 -12.35
C PRO A 364 -21.88 23.58 -13.87
N ASP A 365 -21.35 22.43 -14.31
CA ASP A 365 -21.16 22.13 -15.74
C ASP A 365 -22.50 21.74 -16.38
N ILE A 366 -23.13 22.70 -17.06
CA ILE A 366 -24.43 22.52 -17.70
C ILE A 366 -24.34 21.70 -18.99
N ASP A 367 -23.20 21.73 -19.66
CA ASP A 367 -22.99 21.01 -20.91
C ASP A 367 -22.90 19.51 -20.63
N LEU A 368 -22.25 19.12 -19.51
CA LEU A 368 -22.28 17.76 -18.98
C LEU A 368 -23.72 17.26 -18.74
N GLY A 369 -24.53 18.05 -18.05
CA GLY A 369 -25.93 17.68 -17.77
C GLY A 369 -26.78 17.52 -19.04
N GLN A 370 -26.56 18.37 -20.05
CA GLN A 370 -27.21 18.25 -21.34
C GLN A 370 -26.79 16.98 -22.09
N ARG A 371 -25.49 16.62 -22.07
CA ARG A 371 -25.00 15.37 -22.67
C ARG A 371 -25.63 14.14 -22.01
N LEU A 372 -25.68 14.12 -20.67
CA LEU A 372 -26.31 13.05 -19.91
C LEU A 372 -27.81 12.92 -20.21
N THR A 373 -28.52 14.05 -20.25
CA THR A 373 -29.95 14.05 -20.61
C THR A 373 -30.18 13.53 -22.03
N GLY A 374 -29.29 13.88 -22.97
CA GLY A 374 -29.29 13.33 -24.33
C GLY A 374 -29.06 11.80 -24.38
N LYS A 375 -28.46 11.22 -23.34
CA LYS A 375 -28.29 9.77 -23.15
C LYS A 375 -29.43 9.12 -22.34
N GLY A 376 -30.45 9.89 -21.94
CA GLY A 376 -31.56 9.41 -21.10
C GLY A 376 -31.26 9.37 -19.60
N VAL A 377 -30.15 9.97 -19.16
CA VAL A 377 -29.75 10.04 -17.74
C VAL A 377 -30.17 11.39 -17.16
N ASP A 378 -30.91 11.40 -16.05
CA ASP A 378 -31.19 12.63 -15.30
C ASP A 378 -29.94 13.03 -14.49
N PRO A 379 -29.24 14.13 -14.81
CA PRO A 379 -28.03 14.51 -14.08
C PRO A 379 -28.30 14.92 -12.62
N ASN A 380 -29.56 15.15 -12.24
CA ASN A 380 -29.96 15.42 -10.86
C ASN A 380 -30.25 14.13 -10.08
N ARG A 381 -30.45 13.00 -10.76
CA ARG A 381 -30.69 11.67 -10.19
C ARG A 381 -30.08 10.60 -11.12
N PRO A 382 -28.76 10.60 -11.28
CA PRO A 382 -28.11 9.84 -12.34
C PRO A 382 -28.30 8.34 -12.20
N VAL A 383 -28.30 7.82 -10.97
CA VAL A 383 -28.59 6.40 -10.66
C VAL A 383 -30.05 6.29 -10.19
N PRO A 384 -30.96 5.71 -10.99
CA PRO A 384 -32.36 5.56 -10.62
C PRO A 384 -32.53 4.77 -9.33
N GLY A 385 -33.36 5.25 -8.40
CA GLY A 385 -33.61 4.56 -7.14
C GLY A 385 -32.52 4.71 -6.07
N ASN A 386 -31.35 5.28 -6.39
CA ASN A 386 -30.26 5.48 -5.44
C ASN A 386 -29.71 6.93 -5.49
N PRO A 387 -30.43 7.92 -4.92
CA PRO A 387 -30.00 9.31 -4.97
C PRO A 387 -28.79 9.65 -4.09
N ALA A 388 -28.27 8.69 -3.29
CA ALA A 388 -26.99 8.83 -2.60
C ALA A 388 -25.80 8.75 -3.59
N VAL A 389 -25.98 8.01 -4.69
CA VAL A 389 -25.02 7.89 -5.79
C VAL A 389 -25.34 8.97 -6.84
N ALA A 390 -25.19 10.22 -6.41
CA ALA A 390 -25.33 11.41 -7.25
C ALA A 390 -24.16 12.36 -6.96
N GLY A 391 -23.97 13.35 -7.84
CA GLY A 391 -22.89 14.30 -7.68
C GLY A 391 -22.27 14.71 -9.02
N PRO A 392 -21.50 15.81 -9.05
CA PRO A 392 -20.76 16.22 -10.23
C PRO A 392 -19.80 15.13 -10.73
N ASP A 393 -19.17 14.40 -9.81
CA ASP A 393 -18.23 13.32 -10.15
C ASP A 393 -18.91 12.08 -10.69
N VAL A 394 -20.03 11.68 -10.09
CA VAL A 394 -20.84 10.56 -10.60
C VAL A 394 -21.29 10.87 -12.02
N ASN A 395 -21.76 12.09 -12.27
CA ASN A 395 -22.12 12.56 -13.61
C ASN A 395 -20.94 12.51 -14.59
N ARG A 396 -19.74 12.92 -14.17
CA ARG A 396 -18.53 12.81 -15.00
C ARG A 396 -18.16 11.36 -15.31
N ILE A 397 -18.25 10.47 -14.33
CA ILE A 397 -17.96 9.05 -14.52
C ILE A 397 -18.94 8.45 -15.53
N ILE A 398 -20.24 8.69 -15.34
CA ILE A 398 -21.28 8.18 -16.25
C ILE A 398 -21.07 8.75 -17.65
N ASP A 399 -20.84 10.07 -17.79
CA ASP A 399 -20.63 10.69 -19.10
C ASP A 399 -19.38 10.13 -19.80
N GLY A 400 -18.28 10.01 -19.06
CA GLY A 400 -17.00 9.51 -19.58
C GLY A 400 -17.06 8.04 -20.00
N LEU A 401 -17.66 7.18 -19.17
CA LEU A 401 -17.75 5.74 -19.46
C LEU A 401 -18.80 5.40 -20.52
N THR A 402 -19.84 6.23 -20.69
CA THR A 402 -20.83 6.06 -21.77
C THR A 402 -20.40 6.73 -23.09
N GLY A 403 -19.30 7.50 -23.07
CA GLY A 403 -18.65 8.13 -24.22
C GLY A 403 -19.50 9.22 -24.92
N ALA A 404 -18.90 9.92 -25.89
CA ALA A 404 -19.65 10.66 -26.90
C ALA A 404 -20.17 9.69 -27.98
N PRO A 405 -21.23 10.02 -28.74
CA PRO A 405 -21.62 9.23 -29.91
C PRO A 405 -20.39 9.04 -30.84
N GLY A 406 -19.88 7.81 -30.95
CA GLY A 406 -18.75 7.49 -31.82
C GLY A 406 -17.46 6.98 -31.14
N VAL A 407 -17.41 6.85 -29.81
CA VAL A 407 -16.33 6.08 -29.17
C VAL A 407 -16.48 4.60 -29.56
N PRO A 408 -15.46 3.96 -30.19
CA PRO A 408 -15.52 2.55 -30.56
C PRO A 408 -15.82 1.68 -29.34
N GLY A 409 -16.81 0.78 -29.43
CA GLY A 409 -17.23 -0.11 -28.34
C GLY A 409 -18.69 0.07 -27.87
N PHE A 410 -19.27 1.26 -28.05
CA PHE A 410 -20.69 1.52 -27.72
C PHE A 410 -21.58 1.82 -28.94
N SER A 411 -21.03 1.80 -30.16
CA SER A 411 -21.69 2.27 -31.39
C SER A 411 -22.62 1.25 -32.08
N GLY A 412 -23.07 0.21 -31.38
CA GLY A 412 -24.09 -0.71 -31.89
C GLY A 412 -25.45 -0.02 -32.01
N ARG A 413 -25.97 0.15 -33.24
CA ARG A 413 -27.34 0.67 -33.50
C ARG A 413 -28.36 -0.24 -32.82
N GLY A 414 -28.88 0.20 -31.67
CA GLY A 414 -29.82 -0.54 -30.81
C GLY A 414 -29.35 -0.76 -29.36
N ALA A 415 -28.08 -0.46 -29.04
CA ALA A 415 -27.42 -0.75 -27.76
C ALA A 415 -27.25 0.47 -26.81
N GLN A 416 -27.86 1.63 -27.14
CA GLN A 416 -27.71 2.83 -26.31
C GLN A 416 -28.33 2.69 -24.91
N SER A 417 -29.41 1.92 -24.76
CA SER A 417 -29.95 1.61 -23.42
C SER A 417 -29.04 0.64 -22.67
N SER A 418 -28.56 -0.44 -23.30
CA SER A 418 -27.77 -1.45 -22.60
C SER A 418 -26.43 -0.93 -22.05
N GLY A 419 -25.75 -0.01 -22.76
CA GLY A 419 -24.46 0.54 -22.31
C GLY A 419 -24.61 1.55 -21.17
N VAL A 420 -25.64 2.41 -21.23
CA VAL A 420 -25.95 3.36 -20.15
C VAL A 420 -26.40 2.58 -18.92
N ASP A 421 -27.35 1.65 -19.07
CA ASP A 421 -27.89 0.84 -17.97
C ASP A 421 -26.77 0.05 -17.25
N GLN A 422 -25.80 -0.50 -18.00
CA GLN A 422 -24.61 -1.15 -17.42
C GLN A 422 -23.77 -0.20 -16.57
N VAL A 423 -23.53 1.03 -17.04
CA VAL A 423 -22.75 2.02 -16.27
C VAL A 423 -23.53 2.50 -15.06
N LEU A 424 -24.86 2.63 -15.14
CA LEU A 424 -25.70 2.99 -13.99
C LEU A 424 -25.68 1.91 -12.91
N ASP A 425 -25.85 0.64 -13.30
CA ASP A 425 -25.75 -0.52 -12.40
C ASP A 425 -24.32 -0.70 -11.83
N LEU A 426 -23.29 -0.39 -12.63
CA LEU A 426 -21.90 -0.32 -12.16
C LEU A 426 -21.75 0.74 -11.07
N MET A 427 -22.26 1.95 -11.27
CA MET A 427 -22.11 3.06 -10.32
C MET A 427 -22.79 2.79 -8.99
N GLU A 428 -23.95 2.13 -9.01
CA GLU A 428 -24.64 1.69 -7.80
C GLU A 428 -23.73 0.78 -6.95
N ARG A 429 -23.17 -0.26 -7.56
CA ARG A 429 -22.31 -1.26 -6.88
C ARG A 429 -20.90 -0.74 -6.59
N ALA A 430 -20.41 0.25 -7.35
CA ALA A 430 -19.05 0.79 -7.26
C ALA A 430 -18.78 1.55 -5.96
N THR A 431 -19.82 2.17 -5.42
CA THR A 431 -19.73 2.89 -4.15
C THR A 431 -19.47 1.90 -3.01
N ASP A 432 -20.24 0.81 -2.92
CA ASP A 432 -20.10 -0.19 -1.85
C ASP A 432 -18.72 -0.86 -1.81
N ASN A 433 -18.08 -0.99 -2.98
CA ASN A 433 -16.75 -1.58 -3.13
C ASN A 433 -15.63 -0.52 -3.28
N ARG A 434 -15.95 0.77 -3.12
CA ARG A 434 -15.00 1.89 -3.08
C ARG A 434 -14.11 2.05 -4.30
N VAL A 435 -14.61 1.74 -5.50
CA VAL A 435 -13.87 1.90 -6.77
C VAL A 435 -14.16 3.22 -7.49
N THR A 436 -15.18 3.96 -7.04
CA THR A 436 -15.64 5.23 -7.66
C THR A 436 -14.51 6.26 -7.81
N GLY A 437 -13.65 6.40 -6.80
CA GLY A 437 -12.50 7.30 -6.86
C GLY A 437 -11.53 6.98 -8.01
N VAL A 438 -11.25 5.70 -8.25
CA VAL A 438 -10.35 5.27 -9.34
C VAL A 438 -11.01 5.50 -10.70
N LEU A 439 -12.33 5.24 -10.81
CA LEU A 439 -13.08 5.51 -12.02
C LEU A 439 -13.08 7.00 -12.38
N LEU A 440 -13.22 7.88 -11.39
CA LEU A 440 -13.16 9.33 -11.62
C LEU A 440 -11.83 9.76 -12.24
N TRP A 441 -10.72 9.21 -11.76
CA TRP A 441 -9.40 9.52 -12.31
C TRP A 441 -9.28 9.03 -13.75
N LEU A 442 -9.75 7.81 -14.02
CA LEU A 442 -9.73 7.23 -15.36
C LEU A 442 -10.58 7.99 -16.38
N VAL A 443 -11.76 8.50 -16.00
CA VAL A 443 -12.64 9.16 -16.96
C VAL A 443 -12.09 10.47 -17.51
N GLY A 444 -11.22 11.15 -16.77
CA GLY A 444 -10.52 12.35 -17.27
C GLY A 444 -9.58 12.04 -18.44
N ASP A 445 -9.11 10.80 -18.52
CA ASP A 445 -8.08 10.33 -19.44
C ASP A 445 -8.55 9.11 -20.27
N ILE A 446 -9.86 8.86 -20.33
CA ILE A 446 -10.42 7.63 -20.89
C ILE A 446 -10.08 7.44 -22.38
N ALA A 447 -9.87 8.54 -23.11
CA ALA A 447 -9.46 8.54 -24.51
C ALA A 447 -8.09 7.86 -24.72
N LYS A 448 -7.23 7.81 -23.69
CA LYS A 448 -5.94 7.10 -23.72
C LYS A 448 -6.13 5.58 -23.69
N VAL A 449 -7.30 5.09 -23.29
CA VAL A 449 -7.65 3.67 -23.24
C VAL A 449 -8.40 3.27 -24.51
N ARG A 450 -7.80 2.38 -25.30
CA ARG A 450 -8.42 1.83 -26.51
C ARG A 450 -9.39 0.72 -26.12
N ALA A 451 -10.66 0.90 -26.50
CA ALA A 451 -11.61 -0.19 -26.53
C ALA A 451 -11.32 -1.10 -27.76
N PRO A 452 -10.96 -2.38 -27.58
CA PRO A 452 -11.11 -3.35 -28.66
C PRO A 452 -12.60 -3.36 -29.00
N GLY A 453 -12.97 -3.46 -30.29
CA GLY A 453 -14.35 -3.25 -30.78
C GLY A 453 -15.42 -4.26 -30.33
N GLY A 454 -15.40 -4.68 -29.06
CA GLY A 454 -16.43 -5.47 -28.38
C GLY A 454 -17.54 -4.61 -27.77
N PRO A 455 -18.58 -5.25 -27.21
CA PRO A 455 -19.81 -4.58 -26.79
C PRO A 455 -19.71 -3.83 -25.45
N VAL A 456 -18.64 -4.04 -24.68
CA VAL A 456 -18.43 -3.43 -23.36
C VAL A 456 -17.06 -2.74 -23.34
N HIS A 457 -17.01 -1.52 -22.80
CA HIS A 457 -15.76 -0.81 -22.64
C HIS A 457 -14.84 -1.53 -21.66
N PRO A 458 -13.52 -1.68 -21.92
CA PRO A 458 -12.64 -2.44 -21.05
C PRO A 458 -12.56 -1.94 -19.62
N VAL A 459 -12.69 -0.62 -19.41
CA VAL A 459 -12.75 -0.05 -18.04
C VAL A 459 -14.02 -0.48 -17.31
N VAL A 460 -15.16 -0.59 -18.01
CA VAL A 460 -16.42 -1.08 -17.43
C VAL A 460 -16.29 -2.56 -17.08
N ASP A 461 -15.81 -3.40 -18.00
CA ASP A 461 -15.57 -4.83 -17.75
C ASP A 461 -14.59 -5.05 -16.58
N LEU A 462 -13.53 -4.24 -16.50
CA LEU A 462 -12.57 -4.33 -15.40
C LEU A 462 -13.17 -3.85 -14.08
N ALA A 463 -13.98 -2.80 -14.10
CA ALA A 463 -14.72 -2.34 -12.92
C ALA A 463 -15.71 -3.40 -12.45
N GLU A 464 -16.49 -4.02 -13.34
CA GLU A 464 -17.38 -5.12 -12.98
C GLU A 464 -16.65 -6.29 -12.31
N LYS A 465 -15.43 -6.62 -12.78
CA LYS A 465 -14.56 -7.63 -12.15
C LYS A 465 -14.00 -7.19 -10.79
N ALA A 466 -13.83 -5.89 -10.56
CA ALA A 466 -13.46 -5.36 -9.26
C ALA A 466 -14.63 -5.49 -8.25
N LEU A 467 -15.86 -5.40 -8.72
CA LEU A 467 -17.08 -5.52 -7.90
C LEU A 467 -17.50 -6.97 -7.68
N SER A 468 -17.30 -7.82 -8.69
CA SER A 468 -17.78 -9.19 -8.72
C SER A 468 -16.66 -10.16 -9.07
N GLY A 469 -16.52 -11.22 -8.29
CA GLY A 469 -15.47 -12.21 -8.50
C GLY A 469 -14.95 -12.80 -7.20
N THR A 470 -13.96 -13.68 -7.33
CA THR A 470 -13.20 -14.17 -6.17
C THR A 470 -12.40 -13.01 -5.56
N PRO A 471 -12.04 -13.07 -4.26
CA PRO A 471 -11.21 -12.05 -3.61
C PRO A 471 -9.93 -11.72 -4.42
N ASP A 472 -9.25 -12.74 -4.95
CA ASP A 472 -8.07 -12.57 -5.82
C ASP A 472 -8.40 -11.83 -7.12
N GLY A 473 -9.53 -12.17 -7.76
CA GLY A 473 -10.00 -11.53 -8.97
C GLY A 473 -10.35 -10.06 -8.75
N LYS A 474 -11.02 -9.75 -7.64
CA LYS A 474 -11.35 -8.37 -7.25
C LYS A 474 -10.08 -7.55 -7.03
N LEU A 475 -9.12 -8.07 -6.26
CA LEU A 475 -7.85 -7.38 -6.01
C LEU A 475 -7.09 -7.14 -7.32
N ALA A 476 -7.00 -8.15 -8.19
CA ALA A 476 -6.34 -8.00 -9.49
C ALA A 476 -7.00 -6.92 -10.36
N ALA A 477 -8.34 -6.86 -10.36
CA ALA A 477 -9.09 -5.88 -11.13
C ALA A 477 -8.95 -4.45 -10.57
N VAL A 478 -8.99 -4.27 -9.24
CA VAL A 478 -8.72 -2.96 -8.60
C VAL A 478 -7.31 -2.49 -8.92
N SER A 479 -6.31 -3.36 -8.78
CA SER A 479 -4.91 -3.05 -9.10
C SER A 479 -4.72 -2.71 -10.58
N ALA A 480 -5.43 -3.40 -11.46
CA ALA A 480 -5.44 -3.08 -12.89
C ALA A 480 -6.06 -1.72 -13.19
N LEU A 481 -7.16 -1.35 -12.54
CA LEU A 481 -7.76 -0.01 -12.67
C LEU A 481 -6.80 1.07 -12.16
N GLN A 482 -6.13 0.84 -11.04
CA GLN A 482 -5.15 1.77 -10.47
C GLN A 482 -3.94 1.95 -11.38
N LEU A 483 -3.34 0.85 -11.85
CA LEU A 483 -2.23 0.91 -12.79
C LEU A 483 -2.65 1.61 -14.09
N LEU A 484 -3.86 1.33 -14.59
CA LEU A 484 -4.39 2.00 -15.76
C LEU A 484 -4.53 3.52 -15.53
N ALA A 485 -5.04 3.93 -14.37
CA ALA A 485 -5.18 5.35 -14.01
C ALA A 485 -3.83 6.05 -13.94
N ASP A 486 -2.85 5.42 -13.28
CA ASP A 486 -1.49 5.95 -13.15
C ASP A 486 -0.79 6.07 -14.50
N LEU A 487 -0.96 5.08 -15.39
CA LEU A 487 -0.43 5.13 -16.75
C LEU A 487 -1.13 6.22 -17.56
N ALA A 488 -2.46 6.28 -17.51
CA ALA A 488 -3.26 7.24 -18.26
C ALA A 488 -2.93 8.68 -17.86
N ALA A 489 -2.71 8.96 -16.57
CA ALA A 489 -2.35 10.29 -16.07
C ALA A 489 -0.96 10.80 -16.49
N GLN A 490 -0.14 10.00 -17.17
CA GLN A 490 1.19 10.43 -17.62
C GLN A 490 1.10 11.52 -18.70
N ASP A 491 1.86 12.60 -18.50
CA ASP A 491 1.92 13.74 -19.41
C ASP A 491 2.40 13.33 -20.82
N GLY A 492 1.79 13.92 -21.85
CA GLY A 492 2.17 13.70 -23.25
C GLY A 492 1.75 12.34 -23.84
N ARG A 493 0.98 11.54 -23.10
CA ARG A 493 0.49 10.24 -23.55
C ARG A 493 -0.56 10.37 -24.67
N PRO A 494 -0.39 9.69 -25.82
CA PRO A 494 -1.37 9.70 -26.91
C PRO A 494 -2.67 8.94 -26.61
N ASP A 495 -3.75 9.34 -27.28
CA ASP A 495 -5.03 8.61 -27.29
C ASP A 495 -4.87 7.18 -27.80
N GLY A 496 -5.62 6.25 -27.21
CA GLY A 496 -5.60 4.83 -27.54
C GLY A 496 -4.26 4.13 -27.30
N SER A 497 -3.32 4.76 -26.57
CA SER A 497 -2.00 4.18 -26.30
C SER A 497 -2.04 3.01 -25.30
N LEU A 498 -3.09 2.92 -24.48
CA LEU A 498 -3.32 1.85 -23.51
C LEU A 498 -4.36 0.87 -24.05
N VAL A 499 -4.01 -0.41 -24.17
CA VAL A 499 -4.91 -1.46 -24.66
C VAL A 499 -5.09 -2.50 -23.57
N ILE A 500 -6.33 -2.89 -23.28
CA ILE A 500 -6.64 -3.88 -22.25
C ILE A 500 -7.22 -5.13 -22.92
N GLY A 501 -6.71 -6.31 -22.56
CA GLY A 501 -7.20 -7.59 -23.08
C GLY A 501 -6.54 -8.78 -22.40
N GLU A 502 -7.28 -9.88 -22.23
CA GLU A 502 -6.76 -11.17 -21.70
C GLU A 502 -5.98 -11.07 -20.38
N GLY A 503 -6.32 -10.10 -19.50
CA GLY A 503 -5.62 -9.89 -18.23
C GLY A 503 -4.28 -9.16 -18.38
N LEU A 504 -4.07 -8.49 -19.52
CA LEU A 504 -2.93 -7.65 -19.83
C LEU A 504 -3.33 -6.18 -20.02
N ILE A 505 -2.41 -5.28 -19.67
CA ILE A 505 -2.45 -3.86 -20.07
C ILE A 505 -1.24 -3.60 -20.96
N THR A 506 -1.46 -3.33 -22.23
CA THR A 506 -0.41 -3.01 -23.21
C THR A 506 -0.30 -1.50 -23.35
N ASP A 507 0.86 -0.97 -23.00
CA ASP A 507 1.24 0.43 -23.16
C ASP A 507 2.10 0.59 -24.42
N THR A 508 1.47 1.05 -25.50
CA THR A 508 2.14 1.28 -26.80
C THR A 508 2.98 2.55 -26.82
N HIS A 509 2.79 3.47 -25.86
CA HIS A 509 3.61 4.68 -25.74
C HIS A 509 5.00 4.35 -25.20
N THR A 510 5.08 3.49 -24.17
CA THR A 510 6.35 3.08 -23.57
C THR A 510 6.89 1.75 -24.09
N GLY A 511 6.12 1.05 -24.94
CA GLY A 511 6.49 -0.26 -25.47
C GLY A 511 6.49 -1.35 -24.38
N ARG A 512 5.53 -1.29 -23.45
CA ARG A 512 5.42 -2.22 -22.31
C ARG A 512 4.13 -3.02 -22.34
N VAL A 513 4.17 -4.22 -21.80
CA VAL A 513 2.99 -5.05 -21.55
C VAL A 513 3.00 -5.53 -20.11
N HIS A 514 1.91 -5.25 -19.39
CA HIS A 514 1.75 -5.52 -17.97
C HIS A 514 0.84 -6.73 -17.77
N SER A 515 1.28 -7.73 -17.02
CA SER A 515 0.44 -8.84 -16.55
C SER A 515 0.24 -8.75 -15.06
N ILE A 516 -1.01 -8.78 -14.60
CA ILE A 516 -1.35 -8.53 -13.19
C ILE A 516 -1.86 -9.81 -12.53
N GLY A 517 -1.11 -10.31 -11.58
CA GLY A 517 -1.53 -11.39 -10.68
C GLY A 517 -1.82 -10.82 -9.30
N ALA A 518 -2.91 -11.24 -8.67
CA ALA A 518 -3.18 -10.90 -7.27
C ALA A 518 -3.51 -12.13 -6.43
N LEU A 519 -3.21 -12.03 -5.13
CA LEU A 519 -3.56 -12.97 -4.09
C LEU A 519 -4.09 -12.19 -2.87
N ALA A 520 -5.35 -12.42 -2.53
CA ALA A 520 -6.05 -11.72 -1.45
C ALA A 520 -5.93 -12.42 -0.09
N ALA A 521 -5.79 -13.75 -0.09
CA ALA A 521 -5.57 -14.49 1.15
C ALA A 521 -4.86 -15.82 0.89
N ALA A 522 -3.97 -16.20 1.81
CA ALA A 522 -3.38 -17.52 1.87
C ALA A 522 -3.01 -17.86 3.31
N ASP A 523 -3.05 -19.13 3.67
CA ASP A 523 -2.47 -19.59 4.93
C ASP A 523 -0.96 -19.80 4.78
N ASN A 524 -0.25 -19.92 5.91
CA ASN A 524 1.20 -20.10 5.93
C ASN A 524 1.67 -21.41 5.26
N ALA A 525 0.82 -22.43 5.20
CA ALA A 525 1.17 -23.74 4.65
C ALA A 525 1.16 -23.75 3.12
N THR A 526 0.18 -23.07 2.51
CA THR A 526 -0.08 -23.06 1.06
C THR A 526 0.39 -21.80 0.36
N VAL A 527 0.82 -20.76 1.10
CA VAL A 527 1.17 -19.45 0.50
C VAL A 527 2.22 -19.56 -0.61
N ASN A 528 3.25 -20.41 -0.44
CA ASN A 528 4.30 -20.52 -1.46
C ASN A 528 3.76 -21.17 -2.75
N GLU A 529 2.94 -22.22 -2.62
CA GLU A 529 2.29 -22.90 -3.75
C GLU A 529 1.34 -21.95 -4.49
N LYS A 530 0.47 -21.23 -3.77
CA LYS A 530 -0.43 -20.25 -4.35
C LYS A 530 0.30 -19.11 -5.05
N VAL A 531 1.40 -18.62 -4.48
CA VAL A 531 2.25 -17.60 -5.12
C VAL A 531 2.92 -18.17 -6.37
N TYR A 532 3.32 -19.45 -6.37
CA TYR A 532 3.89 -20.12 -7.53
C TYR A 532 2.89 -20.21 -8.67
N GLU A 533 1.70 -20.72 -8.40
CA GLU A 533 0.59 -20.80 -9.36
C GLU A 533 0.22 -19.42 -9.90
N LEU A 534 0.19 -18.41 -9.03
CA LEU A 534 -0.09 -17.03 -9.41
C LEU A 534 0.93 -16.50 -10.40
N VAL A 535 2.23 -16.67 -10.10
CA VAL A 535 3.32 -16.20 -10.95
C VAL A 535 3.31 -16.95 -12.28
N GLU A 536 3.17 -18.27 -12.25
CA GLU A 536 3.10 -19.11 -13.45
C GLU A 536 1.94 -18.69 -14.36
N LYS A 537 0.72 -18.59 -13.81
CA LYS A 537 -0.47 -18.15 -14.55
C LYS A 537 -0.32 -16.76 -15.13
N SER A 538 0.30 -15.84 -14.38
CA SER A 538 0.50 -14.46 -14.83
C SER A 538 1.55 -14.36 -15.93
N LEU A 539 2.62 -15.16 -15.86
CA LEU A 539 3.65 -15.23 -16.90
C LEU A 539 3.13 -15.88 -18.18
N ALA A 540 2.30 -16.93 -18.07
CA ALA A 540 1.71 -17.62 -19.23
C ALA A 540 0.86 -16.69 -20.11
N ARG A 541 0.31 -15.59 -19.55
CA ARG A 541 -0.40 -14.57 -20.35
C ARG A 541 0.50 -13.86 -21.37
N PHE A 542 1.80 -13.75 -21.11
CA PHE A 542 2.76 -13.19 -22.07
C PHE A 542 3.01 -14.09 -23.30
N ASP A 543 2.54 -15.34 -23.24
CA ASP A 543 2.59 -16.28 -24.35
C ASP A 543 1.25 -16.38 -25.09
N GLY A 544 0.23 -15.64 -24.64
CA GLY A 544 -1.10 -15.58 -25.22
C GLY A 544 -1.20 -14.73 -26.50
N PRO A 545 -2.29 -14.88 -27.27
CA PRO A 545 -2.55 -14.04 -28.43
C PRO A 545 -2.71 -12.56 -28.02
N GLY A 546 -2.14 -11.64 -28.80
CA GLY A 546 -2.26 -10.19 -28.53
C GLY A 546 -1.07 -9.55 -27.80
N VAL A 547 -0.07 -10.35 -27.38
CA VAL A 547 1.20 -9.83 -26.86
C VAL A 547 2.03 -9.29 -28.03
N THR A 548 2.36 -8.00 -28.00
CA THR A 548 3.12 -7.37 -29.09
C THR A 548 4.59 -7.74 -28.99
N ALA A 549 5.13 -8.32 -30.06
CA ALA A 549 6.54 -8.70 -30.13
C ALA A 549 7.45 -7.48 -29.92
N GLY A 550 8.52 -7.66 -29.14
CA GLY A 550 9.49 -6.60 -28.83
C GLY A 550 9.10 -5.68 -27.68
N PHE A 551 7.91 -5.82 -27.09
CA PHE A 551 7.51 -5.05 -25.92
C PHE A 551 8.17 -5.59 -24.66
N GLU A 552 8.57 -4.67 -23.77
CA GLU A 552 9.05 -4.97 -22.43
C GLU A 552 7.94 -5.62 -21.60
N ARG A 553 8.23 -6.80 -21.03
CA ARG A 553 7.27 -7.56 -20.22
C ARG A 553 7.39 -7.16 -18.74
N VAL A 554 6.31 -6.64 -18.17
CA VAL A 554 6.24 -6.19 -16.78
C VAL A 554 5.27 -7.08 -16.00
N LEU A 555 5.76 -7.86 -15.06
CA LEU A 555 4.91 -8.64 -14.16
C LEU A 555 4.54 -7.80 -12.94
N VAL A 556 3.26 -7.72 -12.63
CA VAL A 556 2.73 -7.03 -11.45
C VAL A 556 2.11 -8.07 -10.53
N LEU A 557 2.62 -8.18 -9.30
CA LEU A 557 2.13 -9.09 -8.27
C LEU A 557 1.53 -8.29 -7.12
N GLU A 558 0.28 -8.58 -6.79
CA GLU A 558 -0.48 -7.84 -5.80
C GLU A 558 -0.87 -8.74 -4.64
N PHE A 559 -0.41 -8.39 -3.45
CA PHE A 559 -0.65 -9.15 -2.24
C PHE A 559 -1.52 -8.32 -1.30
N ALA A 560 -2.68 -8.83 -0.89
CA ALA A 560 -3.39 -8.22 0.22
C ALA A 560 -2.62 -8.44 1.53
N GLN A 561 -2.91 -7.63 2.54
CA GLN A 561 -2.26 -7.69 3.84
C GLN A 561 -2.29 -9.08 4.51
N PRO A 562 -3.39 -9.87 4.42
CA PRO A 562 -3.45 -11.19 5.04
C PRO A 562 -2.52 -12.24 4.43
N VAL A 563 -1.91 -11.99 3.27
CA VAL A 563 -0.99 -12.96 2.63
C VAL A 563 0.34 -13.01 3.42
N PRO A 564 0.68 -14.11 4.09
CA PRO A 564 1.85 -14.16 4.96
C PRO A 564 3.14 -13.88 4.19
N LYS A 565 4.09 -13.17 4.82
CA LYS A 565 5.44 -12.84 4.29
C LYS A 565 5.47 -11.92 3.06
N PHE A 566 4.42 -11.88 2.24
CA PHE A 566 4.33 -11.08 1.01
C PHE A 566 3.45 -9.84 1.19
N GLY A 567 2.33 -9.96 1.90
CA GLY A 567 1.33 -8.91 2.09
C GLY A 567 1.80 -7.70 2.90
N ALA A 568 2.81 -7.87 3.75
CA ALA A 568 3.37 -6.82 4.60
C ALA A 568 4.92 -6.81 4.64
N GLY A 569 5.57 -7.54 3.73
CA GLY A 569 7.03 -7.59 3.65
C GLY A 569 7.65 -6.31 3.09
N SER A 570 8.82 -5.94 3.62
CA SER A 570 9.68 -4.90 3.02
C SER A 570 10.22 -5.34 1.66
N ARG A 571 10.74 -4.42 0.84
CA ARG A 571 11.26 -4.72 -0.50
C ARG A 571 12.30 -5.85 -0.48
N VAL A 572 13.24 -5.78 0.45
CA VAL A 572 14.30 -6.79 0.60
C VAL A 572 13.72 -8.12 1.09
N ASN A 573 12.76 -8.08 2.02
CA ASN A 573 12.15 -9.30 2.54
C ASN A 573 11.31 -10.01 1.48
N VAL A 574 10.48 -9.29 0.72
CA VAL A 574 9.75 -9.84 -0.41
C VAL A 574 10.72 -10.48 -1.41
N GLY A 575 11.80 -9.79 -1.77
CA GLY A 575 12.84 -10.35 -2.65
C GLY A 575 13.46 -11.66 -2.12
N LYS A 576 13.72 -11.74 -0.81
CA LYS A 576 14.18 -12.99 -0.16
C LYS A 576 13.15 -14.10 -0.20
N LYS A 577 11.85 -13.79 -0.08
CA LYS A 577 10.78 -14.78 -0.07
C LYS A 577 10.48 -15.34 -1.46
N LEU A 578 10.85 -14.62 -2.52
CA LEU A 578 10.85 -15.15 -3.89
C LEU A 578 11.92 -16.23 -4.14
N ASN A 579 12.78 -16.53 -3.16
CA ASN A 579 13.73 -17.65 -3.22
C ASN A 579 13.20 -18.95 -2.63
N VAL A 580 11.98 -18.95 -2.06
CA VAL A 580 11.40 -20.17 -1.48
C VAL A 580 11.09 -21.18 -2.59
N GLU A 581 11.35 -22.45 -2.29
CA GLU A 581 11.12 -23.57 -3.20
C GLU A 581 9.72 -24.15 -3.04
N VAL A 582 9.09 -24.47 -4.17
CA VAL A 582 7.88 -25.27 -4.30
C VAL A 582 8.25 -26.48 -5.16
N ASP A 583 8.05 -27.68 -4.64
CA ASP A 583 8.47 -28.95 -5.28
C ASP A 583 9.94 -28.95 -5.76
N GLY A 584 10.84 -28.38 -4.96
CA GLY A 584 12.27 -28.28 -5.26
C GLY A 584 12.61 -27.27 -6.36
N LYS A 585 11.65 -26.44 -6.80
CA LYS A 585 11.87 -25.33 -7.74
C LYS A 585 11.67 -23.99 -7.05
N PRO A 586 12.67 -23.09 -7.06
CA PRO A 586 12.49 -21.78 -6.46
C PRO A 586 11.55 -20.92 -7.32
N LEU A 587 10.68 -20.13 -6.70
CA LEU A 587 9.75 -19.21 -7.38
C LEU A 587 10.43 -18.36 -8.45
N ARG A 588 11.61 -17.81 -8.15
CA ARG A 588 12.42 -17.03 -9.09
C ARG A 588 12.78 -17.75 -10.40
N ALA A 589 12.81 -19.09 -10.41
CA ALA A 589 13.10 -19.83 -11.63
C ALA A 589 12.01 -19.64 -12.68
N LEU A 590 10.77 -19.30 -12.27
CA LEU A 590 9.70 -18.95 -13.19
C LEU A 590 10.01 -17.70 -13.99
N PHE A 591 10.78 -16.76 -13.43
CA PHE A 591 11.19 -15.53 -14.11
C PHE A 591 12.26 -15.77 -15.17
N LEU A 592 12.81 -16.97 -15.29
CA LEU A 592 13.83 -17.32 -16.28
C LEU A 592 13.25 -18.15 -17.43
N ASP A 593 13.77 -17.94 -18.64
CA ASP A 593 13.51 -18.77 -19.81
C ASP A 593 14.40 -20.03 -19.83
N GLY A 594 14.22 -20.88 -20.83
CA GLY A 594 15.01 -22.11 -20.99
C GLY A 594 16.51 -21.87 -21.24
N SER A 595 16.92 -20.63 -21.52
CA SER A 595 18.31 -20.20 -21.66
C SER A 595 18.89 -19.56 -20.39
N GLY A 596 18.07 -19.44 -19.33
CA GLY A 596 18.47 -18.78 -18.09
C GLY A 596 18.40 -17.25 -18.13
N LYS A 597 17.74 -16.67 -19.14
CA LYS A 597 17.53 -15.21 -19.24
C LYS A 597 16.18 -14.79 -18.65
N PRO A 598 16.06 -13.57 -18.09
CA PRO A 598 14.78 -13.08 -17.59
C PRO A 598 13.69 -13.04 -18.67
N LYS A 599 12.54 -13.65 -18.39
CA LYS A 599 11.30 -13.58 -19.21
C LYS A 599 10.62 -12.22 -19.12
N ILE A 600 10.93 -11.46 -18.07
CA ILE A 600 10.37 -10.16 -17.75
C ILE A 600 11.52 -9.15 -17.60
N THR A 601 11.26 -7.90 -17.93
CA THR A 601 12.22 -6.79 -17.77
C THR A 601 12.00 -6.05 -16.46
N ARG A 602 10.84 -6.22 -15.83
CA ARG A 602 10.50 -5.63 -14.55
C ARG A 602 9.48 -6.48 -13.80
N LEU A 603 9.69 -6.60 -12.49
CA LEU A 603 8.71 -7.11 -11.54
C LEU A 603 8.25 -5.93 -10.66
N MET A 604 6.94 -5.74 -10.56
CA MET A 604 6.31 -4.80 -9.63
C MET A 604 5.60 -5.61 -8.56
N VAL A 605 5.79 -5.26 -7.29
CA VAL A 605 5.08 -5.91 -6.18
C VAL A 605 4.31 -4.89 -5.37
N GLY A 606 2.99 -5.00 -5.38
CA GLY A 606 2.09 -4.21 -4.55
C GLY A 606 1.70 -4.99 -3.30
N ASN A 607 1.84 -4.37 -2.13
CA ASN A 607 1.46 -4.93 -0.85
C ASN A 607 1.06 -3.80 0.13
N HIS A 608 0.69 -4.12 1.36
CA HIS A 608 0.22 -3.10 2.32
C HIS A 608 1.24 -1.95 2.53
N PRO A 609 2.54 -2.22 2.82
CA PRO A 609 3.53 -1.16 2.96
C PRO A 609 3.70 -0.30 1.70
N THR A 610 3.66 -0.88 0.49
CA THR A 610 3.83 -0.09 -0.73
C THR A 610 2.64 0.81 -1.01
N ARG A 611 1.42 0.34 -0.76
CA ARG A 611 0.19 1.13 -0.95
C ARG A 611 0.16 2.35 -0.03
N GLU A 612 0.72 2.25 1.17
CA GLU A 612 0.80 3.36 2.13
C GLU A 612 1.96 4.32 1.88
N ARG A 613 3.14 3.80 1.48
CA ARG A 613 4.43 4.49 1.67
C ARG A 613 5.28 4.63 0.42
N VAL A 614 4.89 4.01 -0.70
CA VAL A 614 5.71 3.97 -1.91
C VAL A 614 4.98 4.66 -3.06
N ASP A 615 5.70 5.54 -3.75
CA ASP A 615 5.19 6.20 -4.95
C ASP A 615 4.89 5.19 -6.06
N GLY A 616 3.76 5.34 -6.73
CA GLY A 616 3.24 4.32 -7.67
C GLY A 616 2.78 3.01 -7.00
N ARG A 617 2.70 2.96 -5.66
CA ARG A 617 2.10 1.89 -4.84
C ARG A 617 2.74 0.50 -4.96
N HIS A 618 3.90 0.40 -5.59
CA HIS A 618 4.59 -0.86 -5.84
C HIS A 618 6.09 -0.76 -5.56
N TYR A 619 6.68 -1.83 -5.02
CA TYR A 619 8.11 -2.04 -5.17
C TYR A 619 8.43 -2.38 -6.62
N SER A 620 9.37 -1.67 -7.22
CA SER A 620 9.93 -2.02 -8.52
C SER A 620 11.22 -2.82 -8.35
N TYR A 621 11.30 -3.95 -9.04
CA TYR A 621 12.49 -4.74 -9.29
C TYR A 621 12.80 -4.65 -10.77
N ASP A 622 13.81 -3.86 -11.13
CA ASP A 622 14.23 -3.66 -12.51
C ASP A 622 15.08 -4.83 -13.05
N ALA A 623 15.66 -4.68 -14.25
CA ALA A 623 16.45 -5.74 -14.86
C ALA A 623 17.69 -6.15 -14.04
N GLU A 624 18.31 -5.21 -13.31
CA GLU A 624 19.46 -5.51 -12.44
C GLU A 624 18.98 -6.24 -11.19
N ASP A 625 17.89 -5.76 -10.59
CA ASP A 625 17.28 -6.43 -9.45
C ASP A 625 16.90 -7.86 -9.80
N LEU A 626 16.27 -8.05 -10.96
CA LEU A 626 15.90 -9.36 -11.49
C LEU A 626 17.13 -10.22 -11.69
N ALA A 627 18.22 -9.72 -12.28
CA ALA A 627 19.46 -10.49 -12.42
C ALA A 627 20.02 -10.96 -11.06
N ALA A 628 20.03 -10.07 -10.06
CA ALA A 628 20.48 -10.41 -8.70
C ALA A 628 19.52 -11.38 -7.98
N LEU A 629 18.23 -11.31 -8.29
CA LEU A 629 17.18 -12.14 -7.71
C LEU A 629 17.19 -13.53 -8.36
N THR A 630 17.37 -13.62 -9.68
CA THR A 630 17.36 -14.85 -10.48
C THR A 630 18.73 -15.51 -10.63
N HIS A 631 19.79 -14.99 -9.99
CA HIS A 631 21.13 -15.57 -10.09
C HIS A 631 21.10 -17.08 -9.77
N GLN A 632 21.59 -17.89 -10.70
CA GLN A 632 21.71 -19.33 -10.53
C GLN A 632 23.07 -19.65 -9.95
N ARG A 633 23.10 -20.29 -8.78
CA ARG A 633 24.34 -20.75 -8.19
C ARG A 633 24.97 -21.81 -9.09
N ASP A 634 26.23 -21.61 -9.44
CA ASP A 634 27.01 -22.62 -10.16
C ASP A 634 26.99 -23.96 -9.42
N GLN A 635 26.72 -25.04 -10.16
CA GLN A 635 26.69 -26.40 -9.61
C GLN A 635 28.06 -26.83 -9.07
N GLN A 636 29.13 -26.34 -9.69
CA GLN A 636 30.50 -26.53 -9.20
C GLN A 636 31.00 -25.23 -8.58
N PRO A 637 31.62 -25.29 -7.38
CA PRO A 637 32.32 -24.13 -6.84
C PRO A 637 33.35 -23.65 -7.88
N PRO A 638 33.33 -22.37 -8.24
CA PRO A 638 34.28 -21.83 -9.19
C PRO A 638 35.70 -22.05 -8.68
N THR A 639 36.56 -22.55 -9.56
CA THR A 639 37.92 -23.01 -9.24
C THR A 639 38.96 -21.88 -9.33
N SER A 640 38.61 -20.77 -9.96
CA SER A 640 39.42 -19.56 -10.08
C SER A 640 38.73 -18.38 -9.42
N LYS A 641 39.51 -17.56 -8.70
CA LYS A 641 39.05 -16.28 -8.16
C LYS A 641 38.90 -15.24 -9.29
N PRO A 642 37.93 -14.32 -9.23
CA PRO A 642 37.84 -13.18 -10.14
C PRO A 642 39.15 -12.38 -10.18
N THR A 643 39.50 -11.92 -11.37
CA THR A 643 40.63 -11.04 -11.66
C THR A 643 40.13 -9.63 -11.99
N PRO A 644 41.01 -8.62 -12.08
CA PRO A 644 40.58 -7.26 -12.43
C PRO A 644 39.82 -7.17 -13.76
N GLY A 645 40.14 -8.03 -14.73
CA GLY A 645 39.45 -8.07 -16.03
C GLY A 645 38.03 -8.65 -15.97
N ASP A 646 37.70 -9.36 -14.88
CA ASP A 646 36.39 -9.98 -14.67
C ASP A 646 35.42 -9.05 -13.91
N LEU A 647 35.89 -7.90 -13.43
CA LEU A 647 35.09 -7.05 -12.54
C LEU A 647 33.94 -6.37 -13.30
N VAL A 648 32.73 -6.60 -12.78
CA VAL A 648 31.51 -5.94 -13.23
C VAL A 648 31.03 -5.00 -12.13
N HIS A 649 31.03 -3.71 -12.44
CA HIS A 649 30.44 -2.69 -11.57
C HIS A 649 29.00 -2.45 -12.01
N THR A 650 28.05 -3.11 -11.34
CA THR A 650 26.64 -2.90 -11.63
C THR A 650 26.15 -1.58 -11.01
N PRO A 651 25.19 -0.87 -11.61
CA PRO A 651 24.68 0.40 -11.05
C PRO A 651 24.20 0.30 -9.59
N GLY A 652 23.56 -0.79 -9.21
CA GLY A 652 23.13 -1.10 -7.84
C GLY A 652 24.30 -1.40 -6.90
N GLY A 653 25.30 -2.16 -7.35
CA GLY A 653 26.54 -2.39 -6.59
C GLY A 653 27.34 -1.10 -6.37
N GLU A 654 27.45 -0.27 -7.39
CA GLU A 654 28.06 1.06 -7.28
C GLU A 654 27.27 1.97 -6.33
N ARG A 655 25.94 1.99 -6.44
CA ARG A 655 25.09 2.76 -5.53
C ARG A 655 25.25 2.26 -4.09
N HIS A 656 25.28 0.96 -3.86
CA HIS A 656 25.52 0.37 -2.55
C HIS A 656 26.87 0.82 -1.97
N ILE A 657 27.96 0.73 -2.75
CA ILE A 657 29.30 1.15 -2.33
C ILE A 657 29.33 2.64 -2.03
N LEU A 658 28.80 3.47 -2.93
CA LEU A 658 29.00 4.92 -2.86
C LEU A 658 27.98 5.58 -1.94
N GLN A 659 26.70 5.28 -2.12
CA GLN A 659 25.56 5.99 -1.53
C GLN A 659 24.77 5.16 -0.51
N GLY A 660 25.06 3.86 -0.42
CA GLY A 660 24.27 2.89 0.34
C GLY A 660 23.02 2.42 -0.40
N ASP A 661 22.36 1.41 0.16
CA ASP A 661 21.11 0.90 -0.40
C ASP A 661 20.02 2.01 -0.45
N PRO A 662 19.09 1.97 -1.43
CA PRO A 662 17.95 2.88 -1.44
C PRO A 662 17.16 2.77 -0.13
N ASP A 663 16.65 3.90 0.36
CA ASP A 663 15.74 3.89 1.52
C ASP A 663 14.48 3.11 1.13
N ASP A 664 14.12 2.12 1.94
CA ASP A 664 12.81 1.48 1.89
C ASP A 664 11.90 2.25 2.86
N PRO A 665 10.99 3.13 2.38
CA PRO A 665 10.13 3.94 3.25
C PRO A 665 9.17 3.07 4.09
N ALA A 666 9.05 1.78 3.75
CA ALA A 666 8.26 0.80 4.46
C ALA A 666 9.07 -0.06 5.46
N ALA A 667 10.41 0.01 5.48
CA ALA A 667 11.22 -0.71 6.44
C ALA A 667 11.21 -0.04 7.83
N THR A 668 10.85 -0.80 8.87
CA THR A 668 10.81 -0.32 10.28
C THR A 668 12.19 -0.20 10.93
N ARG A 669 13.24 -0.73 10.29
CA ARG A 669 14.63 -0.57 10.74
C ARG A 669 15.43 0.19 9.69
N HIS A 670 15.84 1.40 10.05
CA HIS A 670 16.79 2.21 9.28
C HIS A 670 18.11 1.45 9.17
N GLY A 671 18.40 0.92 7.98
CA GLY A 671 19.65 0.23 7.74
C GLY A 671 19.99 0.29 6.28
N LYS A 672 20.67 1.36 5.85
CA LYS A 672 21.43 1.29 4.62
C LYS A 672 22.69 0.50 4.90
N ALA A 673 22.74 -0.75 4.42
CA ALA A 673 24.03 -1.37 4.22
C ALA A 673 24.76 -0.59 3.11
N GLY A 674 26.10 -0.50 3.22
CA GLY A 674 26.92 0.29 2.29
C GLY A 674 27.03 1.78 2.66
N GLY A 675 27.30 2.61 1.64
CA GLY A 675 27.53 4.05 1.76
C GLY A 675 28.93 4.35 2.29
N HIS A 676 29.91 4.36 1.39
CA HIS A 676 31.32 4.55 1.71
C HIS A 676 31.92 5.72 0.95
N GLN A 677 31.18 6.43 0.11
CA GLN A 677 31.66 7.72 -0.40
C GLN A 677 31.65 8.75 0.73
N SER A 678 32.65 9.64 0.76
CA SER A 678 32.72 10.73 1.74
C SER A 678 31.40 11.53 1.82
N GLY A 679 30.82 11.61 3.03
CA GLY A 679 29.57 12.29 3.34
C GLY A 679 28.29 11.54 2.98
N ALA A 680 28.41 10.28 2.53
CA ALA A 680 27.27 9.44 2.15
C ALA A 680 27.02 8.28 3.11
N GLY A 681 27.94 8.00 4.04
CA GLY A 681 27.86 6.82 4.88
C GLY A 681 26.82 6.90 5.99
N GLY A 682 26.24 5.73 6.27
CA GLY A 682 25.39 5.54 7.43
C GLY A 682 26.18 5.48 8.74
N PRO A 683 25.48 5.31 9.88
CA PRO A 683 26.13 5.11 11.18
C PRO A 683 27.15 3.97 11.17
N SER A 684 28.25 4.14 11.92
CA SER A 684 29.38 3.21 12.02
C SER A 684 30.18 2.96 10.73
N ARG A 685 29.81 3.56 9.59
CA ARG A 685 30.49 3.33 8.31
C ARG A 685 31.77 4.14 8.21
N THR A 686 32.78 3.51 7.62
CA THR A 686 34.02 4.15 7.19
C THR A 686 33.87 4.64 5.76
N GLU A 687 34.36 5.84 5.48
CA GLU A 687 34.22 6.51 4.19
C GLU A 687 35.58 6.63 3.49
N PHE A 688 35.58 6.46 2.17
CA PHE A 688 36.70 6.74 1.29
C PHE A 688 37.08 8.23 1.37
N PRO A 689 38.36 8.56 1.11
CA PRO A 689 38.82 9.95 1.13
C PRO A 689 37.99 10.87 0.24
N PRO A 690 37.68 12.11 0.67
CA PRO A 690 36.93 13.07 -0.13
C PRO A 690 37.55 13.38 -1.51
N SER A 691 38.86 13.17 -1.68
CA SER A 691 39.58 13.36 -2.95
C SER A 691 39.38 12.24 -3.97
N TRP A 692 38.78 11.13 -3.59
CA TRP A 692 38.55 9.97 -4.46
C TRP A 692 37.19 10.08 -5.15
N THR A 693 37.20 10.06 -6.48
CA THR A 693 35.99 9.97 -7.31
C THR A 693 35.49 8.52 -7.37
N PRO A 694 34.26 8.28 -7.87
CA PRO A 694 33.79 6.92 -8.15
C PRO A 694 34.78 6.09 -8.98
N GLU A 695 35.46 6.69 -9.95
CA GLU A 695 36.46 6.07 -10.83
C GLU A 695 37.74 5.73 -10.07
N ASP A 696 38.17 6.59 -9.14
CA ASP A 696 39.29 6.27 -8.24
C ASP A 696 38.97 5.05 -7.37
N ILE A 697 37.75 4.99 -6.83
CA ILE A 697 37.30 3.86 -6.01
C ILE A 697 37.28 2.57 -6.85
N LYS A 698 36.77 2.62 -8.09
CA LYS A 698 36.80 1.47 -9.03
C LYS A 698 38.22 1.02 -9.34
N ALA A 699 39.13 1.96 -9.61
CA ALA A 699 40.53 1.64 -9.88
C ALA A 699 41.23 1.00 -8.67
N VAL A 700 40.90 1.46 -7.46
CA VAL A 700 41.41 0.87 -6.21
C VAL A 700 40.82 -0.52 -5.99
N VAL A 701 39.52 -0.72 -6.21
CA VAL A 701 38.87 -2.04 -6.15
C VAL A 701 39.57 -3.02 -7.09
N ALA A 702 39.82 -2.62 -8.34
CA ALA A 702 40.55 -3.44 -9.30
C ALA A 702 41.95 -3.83 -8.81
N ARG A 703 42.68 -2.89 -8.19
CA ARG A 703 44.01 -3.16 -7.63
C ARG A 703 43.98 -4.13 -6.45
N VAL A 704 43.00 -3.98 -5.54
CA VAL A 704 42.83 -4.90 -4.41
C VAL A 704 42.50 -6.31 -4.88
N VAL A 705 41.73 -6.45 -5.97
CA VAL A 705 41.42 -7.76 -6.56
C VAL A 705 42.67 -8.38 -7.22
N ASP A 706 43.53 -7.56 -7.83
CA ASP A 706 44.79 -7.99 -8.44
C ASP A 706 45.81 -8.48 -7.40
N GLN A 707 46.06 -7.65 -6.37
CA GLN A 707 47.22 -7.76 -5.48
C GLN A 707 46.85 -8.28 -4.08
N GLY A 708 45.58 -8.17 -3.71
CA GLY A 708 45.10 -8.49 -2.38
C GLY A 708 45.08 -9.97 -2.06
N ARG A 709 45.22 -10.25 -0.77
CA ARG A 709 45.03 -11.60 -0.24
C ARG A 709 43.54 -11.92 -0.16
N THR A 710 43.19 -13.15 -0.50
CA THR A 710 41.83 -13.66 -0.30
C THR A 710 41.65 -14.08 1.15
N VAL A 711 40.53 -13.68 1.74
CA VAL A 711 40.21 -13.95 3.14
C VAL A 711 38.80 -14.51 3.32
N ASP A 712 38.56 -15.19 4.44
CA ASP A 712 37.23 -15.67 4.83
C ASP A 712 36.42 -14.57 5.54
N THR A 713 35.27 -14.91 6.10
CA THR A 713 34.42 -13.97 6.84
C THR A 713 35.07 -13.45 8.14
N SER A 714 36.04 -14.19 8.70
CA SER A 714 36.81 -13.79 9.88
C SER A 714 38.07 -12.98 9.55
N GLY A 715 38.47 -12.91 8.29
CA GLY A 715 39.69 -12.23 7.83
C GLY A 715 40.92 -13.14 7.75
N ALA A 716 40.76 -14.44 8.00
CA ALA A 716 41.81 -15.44 7.85
C ALA A 716 42.04 -15.76 6.36
N PRO A 717 43.26 -16.15 5.94
CA PRO A 717 43.52 -16.53 4.55
C PRO A 717 42.55 -17.61 4.05
N ALA A 718 41.94 -17.37 2.89
CA ALA A 718 41.00 -18.30 2.28
C ALA A 718 41.51 -18.78 0.92
N ASN A 719 41.51 -20.10 0.73
CA ASN A 719 41.92 -20.77 -0.50
C ASN A 719 40.76 -21.00 -1.49
N GLY A 720 39.52 -20.65 -1.11
CA GLY A 720 38.33 -20.90 -1.91
C GLY A 720 37.23 -19.87 -1.68
N PRO A 721 36.15 -19.90 -2.48
CA PRO A 721 35.06 -18.95 -2.36
C PRO A 721 34.26 -19.15 -1.07
N ASN A 722 33.85 -18.03 -0.47
CA ASN A 722 32.94 -18.00 0.65
C ASN A 722 31.49 -18.25 0.19
N SER A 723 30.69 -18.87 1.06
CA SER A 723 29.22 -18.84 0.91
C SER A 723 28.73 -17.43 1.18
N SER A 724 27.91 -16.90 0.28
CA SER A 724 27.42 -15.54 0.32
C SER A 724 25.99 -15.49 -0.19
N PHE A 725 25.43 -14.28 -0.16
CA PHE A 725 24.09 -14.03 -0.67
C PHE A 725 24.07 -12.68 -1.41
N THR A 726 23.26 -12.59 -2.46
CA THR A 726 22.92 -11.31 -3.08
C THR A 726 22.11 -10.45 -2.11
N SER A 727 21.85 -9.19 -2.46
CA SER A 727 20.98 -8.29 -1.69
C SER A 727 19.58 -8.87 -1.43
N TYR A 728 19.11 -9.76 -2.31
CA TYR A 728 17.82 -10.46 -2.20
C TYR A 728 17.93 -11.86 -1.58
N GLY A 729 19.05 -12.21 -0.95
CA GLY A 729 19.21 -13.51 -0.29
C GLY A 729 19.40 -14.68 -1.24
N THR A 730 19.73 -14.44 -2.52
CA THR A 730 20.04 -15.51 -3.47
C THR A 730 21.41 -16.09 -3.13
N PRO A 731 21.54 -17.40 -2.86
CA PRO A 731 22.83 -18.01 -2.54
C PRO A 731 23.81 -17.83 -3.70
N ILE A 732 24.98 -17.28 -3.41
CA ILE A 732 26.05 -17.03 -4.39
C ILE A 732 27.41 -17.30 -3.75
N ARG A 733 28.41 -17.58 -4.58
CA ARG A 733 29.81 -17.68 -4.14
C ARG A 733 30.47 -16.31 -4.25
N SER A 734 31.30 -15.97 -3.28
CA SER A 734 32.04 -14.70 -3.32
C SER A 734 33.46 -14.87 -2.80
N TRP A 735 34.38 -14.07 -3.32
CA TRP A 735 35.69 -13.87 -2.73
C TRP A 735 35.72 -12.54 -2.00
N ARG A 736 36.39 -12.55 -0.85
CA ARG A 736 36.70 -11.35 -0.09
C ARG A 736 38.19 -11.10 -0.23
N TYR A 737 38.54 -9.93 -0.74
CA TYR A 737 39.91 -9.49 -0.97
C TYR A 737 40.20 -8.38 0.03
N LEU A 738 41.39 -8.44 0.61
CA LEU A 738 41.84 -7.45 1.56
C LEU A 738 43.26 -7.05 1.20
N ASP A 739 43.48 -5.75 0.98
CA ASP A 739 44.80 -5.23 0.68
C ASP A 739 44.99 -3.80 1.17
N THR A 740 46.24 -3.43 1.41
CA THR A 740 46.64 -2.04 1.69
C THR A 740 47.13 -1.37 0.40
N VAL A 741 46.34 -0.43 -0.10
CA VAL A 741 46.60 0.27 -1.36
C VAL A 741 46.95 1.74 -1.13
N THR A 742 47.93 2.23 -1.89
CA THR A 742 48.23 3.67 -1.96
C THR A 742 47.69 4.27 -3.24
N HIS A 743 46.76 5.22 -3.13
CA HIS A 743 46.19 5.94 -4.27
C HIS A 743 46.05 7.42 -3.95
N LYS A 744 46.50 8.28 -4.88
CA LYS A 744 46.58 9.75 -4.69
C LYS A 744 47.24 10.18 -3.37
N GLY A 745 48.29 9.46 -2.96
CA GLY A 745 49.03 9.74 -1.72
C GLY A 745 48.33 9.27 -0.44
N VAL A 746 47.21 8.54 -0.55
CA VAL A 746 46.46 7.97 0.58
C VAL A 746 46.62 6.47 0.58
N THR A 747 47.23 5.94 1.64
CA THR A 747 47.48 4.52 1.87
C THR A 747 46.43 3.96 2.83
N ILE A 748 45.58 3.04 2.40
CA ILE A 748 44.47 2.49 3.19
C ILE A 748 44.28 1.01 2.95
N GLU A 749 43.83 0.28 3.98
CA GLU A 749 43.34 -1.07 3.77
C GLU A 749 41.91 -1.02 3.26
N VAL A 750 41.63 -1.74 2.18
CA VAL A 750 40.32 -1.82 1.53
C VAL A 750 39.86 -3.26 1.51
N ASP A 751 38.66 -3.49 2.02
CA ASP A 751 37.96 -4.78 1.98
C ASP A 751 36.98 -4.79 0.82
N VAL A 752 37.17 -5.71 -0.11
CA VAL A 752 36.37 -5.84 -1.34
C VAL A 752 35.73 -7.21 -1.36
N ILE A 753 34.41 -7.26 -1.57
CA ILE A 753 33.69 -8.52 -1.80
C ILE A 753 33.24 -8.56 -3.25
N VAL A 754 33.71 -9.57 -3.98
CA VAL A 754 33.36 -9.82 -5.39
C VAL A 754 32.62 -11.14 -5.49
N PHE A 755 31.48 -11.13 -6.16
CA PHE A 755 30.74 -12.35 -6.49
C PHE A 755 31.47 -13.17 -7.55
N ALA A 756 31.09 -14.44 -7.67
CA ALA A 756 31.75 -15.35 -8.59
C ALA A 756 31.57 -15.02 -10.06
N ASP A 757 30.50 -14.31 -10.40
CA ASP A 757 30.27 -13.76 -11.73
C ASP A 757 31.08 -12.48 -12.01
N GLY A 758 31.98 -12.08 -11.09
CA GLY A 758 32.78 -10.87 -11.19
C GLY A 758 32.10 -9.59 -10.69
N SER A 759 30.82 -9.66 -10.32
CA SER A 759 30.08 -8.49 -9.84
C SER A 759 30.63 -8.02 -8.50
N VAL A 760 30.98 -6.73 -8.39
CA VAL A 760 31.46 -6.15 -7.14
C VAL A 760 30.27 -5.89 -6.21
N ARG A 761 30.18 -6.67 -5.12
CA ARG A 761 29.12 -6.53 -4.12
C ARG A 761 29.30 -5.28 -3.28
N THR A 762 30.50 -5.12 -2.72
CA THR A 762 30.82 -4.01 -1.83
C THR A 762 32.32 -3.80 -1.76
N ALA A 763 32.73 -2.59 -1.41
CA ALA A 763 34.10 -2.18 -1.21
C ALA A 763 34.11 -1.05 -0.17
N TYR A 764 34.97 -1.16 0.85
CA TYR A 764 35.04 -0.13 1.88
C TYR A 764 36.42 -0.07 2.54
N PRO A 765 36.84 1.12 3.01
CA PRO A 765 38.06 1.25 3.80
C PRO A 765 37.88 0.61 5.18
N THR A 766 38.84 -0.18 5.65
CA THR A 766 38.77 -0.80 6.98
C THR A 766 39.41 0.09 8.04
N ALA A 767 38.99 -0.08 9.30
CA ALA A 767 39.58 0.60 10.45
C ALA A 767 40.70 -0.20 11.14
N GLY A 768 41.01 -1.42 10.65
CA GLY A 768 41.85 -2.40 11.35
C GLY A 768 43.23 -2.66 10.74
N GLY A 769 43.54 -2.09 9.57
CA GLY A 769 44.79 -2.37 8.86
C GLY A 769 46.00 -1.60 9.39
N ALA A 770 47.20 -2.07 9.04
CA ALA A 770 48.49 -1.39 9.27
C ALA A 770 48.66 -0.08 8.44
N SER A 771 47.56 0.61 8.15
CA SER A 771 47.57 1.83 7.37
C SER A 771 48.32 2.94 8.12
N PRO A 772 49.27 3.63 7.47
CA PRO A 772 49.89 4.82 8.05
C PRO A 772 48.93 6.01 8.10
N ASN A 773 47.81 5.97 7.37
CA ASN A 773 46.77 6.99 7.44
C ASN A 773 45.75 6.61 8.50
N ARG A 774 45.69 7.42 9.55
CA ARG A 774 44.76 7.23 10.66
C ARG A 774 43.32 7.44 10.18
N VAL A 775 42.45 6.47 10.44
CA VAL A 775 41.00 6.68 10.41
C VAL A 775 40.63 7.61 11.55
N VAL A 776 40.02 8.73 11.21
CA VAL A 776 39.56 9.71 12.21
C VAL A 776 38.07 9.57 12.44
N THR A 777 37.68 9.83 13.69
CA THR A 777 36.30 9.78 14.13
C THR A 777 35.74 11.18 14.34
N ARG A 778 34.45 11.27 14.67
CA ARG A 778 33.83 12.51 15.14
C ARG A 778 34.59 13.13 16.31
N GLU A 779 35.00 12.31 17.29
CA GLU A 779 35.70 12.77 18.48
C GLU A 779 37.03 13.45 18.11
N ASP A 780 37.76 12.90 17.14
CA ASP A 780 39.03 13.47 16.69
C ASP A 780 38.87 14.85 16.03
N VAL A 781 37.78 15.05 15.29
CA VAL A 781 37.55 16.25 14.48
C VAL A 781 36.81 17.33 15.25
N HIS A 782 35.71 16.99 15.92
CA HIS A 782 34.77 17.96 16.48
C HIS A 782 34.86 18.11 18.00
N VAL A 783 35.26 17.07 18.72
CA VAL A 783 35.33 17.09 20.20
C VAL A 783 36.73 17.50 20.66
N HIS A 784 37.74 16.71 20.31
CA HIS A 784 39.13 16.92 20.71
C HIS A 784 39.89 17.84 19.76
N LYS A 785 39.40 18.00 18.52
CA LYS A 785 40.02 18.82 17.48
C LYS A 785 41.50 18.47 17.24
N THR A 786 41.83 17.20 17.42
CA THR A 786 43.16 16.63 17.17
C THR A 786 43.39 16.32 15.68
N ALA A 787 42.33 16.40 14.86
CA ALA A 787 42.39 16.21 13.43
C ALA A 787 41.44 17.15 12.68
N THR A 788 41.65 17.30 11.38
CA THR A 788 40.77 18.05 10.47
C THR A 788 40.34 17.17 9.31
N ILE A 789 39.12 17.36 8.80
CA ILE A 789 38.67 16.70 7.57
C ILE A 789 39.31 17.41 6.38
N GLY A 790 40.32 16.77 5.80
CA GLY A 790 40.97 17.18 4.57
C GLY A 790 40.62 16.26 3.40
N PRO A 791 41.13 16.57 2.20
CA PRO A 791 40.87 15.79 0.98
C PRO A 791 41.30 14.32 1.10
N ASN A 792 42.27 14.01 1.97
CA ASN A 792 42.87 12.68 2.11
C ASN A 792 42.43 11.94 3.38
N THR A 793 41.48 12.52 4.11
CA THR A 793 41.03 12.00 5.40
C THR A 793 40.09 10.81 5.23
N ILE A 794 40.33 9.74 5.98
CA ILE A 794 39.42 8.59 6.07
C ILE A 794 38.58 8.81 7.32
N PHE A 795 37.27 8.93 7.15
CA PHE A 795 36.38 9.25 8.24
C PHE A 795 35.54 8.05 8.64
N LYS A 796 35.36 7.84 9.94
CA LYS A 796 34.39 6.88 10.48
C LYS A 796 33.23 7.63 11.10
N ASN A 797 32.04 7.39 10.56
CA ASN A 797 30.81 7.97 11.08
C ASN A 797 30.50 7.48 12.50
N PRO A 798 29.85 8.31 13.34
CA PRO A 798 29.47 7.90 14.68
C PRO A 798 28.57 6.67 14.66
N ALA A 799 28.58 5.91 15.77
CA ALA A 799 28.02 4.57 15.79
C ALA A 799 26.50 4.53 15.57
N ALA A 800 25.80 5.56 16.04
CA ALA A 800 24.36 5.70 15.94
C ALA A 800 23.98 7.19 15.84
N ALA A 801 22.83 7.46 15.20
CA ALA A 801 22.19 8.75 15.31
C ALA A 801 21.65 8.99 16.74
N PRO A 802 21.36 10.25 17.13
CA PRO A 802 20.72 10.56 18.39
C PRO A 802 19.45 9.72 18.58
N ALA A 803 19.29 9.13 19.77
CA ALA A 803 18.13 8.29 20.08
C ALA A 803 16.81 9.08 20.11
N SER A 804 16.88 10.39 20.34
CA SER A 804 15.71 11.27 20.46
C SER A 804 15.96 12.61 19.76
N PRO A 805 16.00 12.64 18.41
CA PRO A 805 16.22 13.87 17.68
C PRO A 805 14.96 14.75 17.76
N GLN A 806 15.14 16.08 17.84
CA GLN A 806 14.10 17.11 17.92
C GLN A 806 13.37 17.29 16.58
N LEU A 807 12.91 16.18 16.00
CA LEU A 807 12.21 16.13 14.74
C LEU A 807 10.69 16.22 14.91
N ASN A 808 10.19 16.31 16.15
CA ASN A 808 8.77 16.37 16.47
C ASN A 808 7.97 15.25 15.78
N SER A 809 8.53 14.03 15.74
CA SER A 809 7.98 12.86 15.05
C SER A 809 7.73 13.06 13.55
N ALA A 810 8.44 14.01 12.91
CA ALA A 810 8.46 14.10 11.46
C ALA A 810 8.85 12.75 10.85
N ARG A 811 8.08 12.30 9.86
CA ARG A 811 8.49 11.12 9.09
C ARG A 811 9.76 11.49 8.35
N THR A 812 10.81 10.69 8.53
CA THR A 812 12.08 10.93 7.86
C THR A 812 12.64 9.65 7.26
N GLY A 813 13.46 9.80 6.23
CA GLY A 813 14.33 8.74 5.74
C GLY A 813 15.43 8.41 6.76
N SER A 814 16.30 7.46 6.41
CA SER A 814 17.42 7.08 7.28
C SER A 814 18.35 8.26 7.56
N PRO A 815 18.80 8.45 8.82
CA PRO A 815 19.68 9.55 9.18
C PRO A 815 21.05 9.44 8.51
N ARG A 816 21.62 10.59 8.12
CA ARG A 816 22.95 10.72 7.52
C ARG A 816 23.81 11.63 8.37
N TYR A 817 25.06 11.27 8.61
CA TYR A 817 25.96 12.13 9.35
C TYR A 817 26.69 13.07 8.40
N ASP A 818 26.57 14.38 8.64
CA ASP A 818 27.33 15.41 7.95
C ASP A 818 28.58 15.75 8.76
N GLN A 819 29.69 15.12 8.35
CA GLN A 819 30.97 15.31 8.99
C GLN A 819 31.51 16.75 8.92
N LYS A 820 31.03 17.61 8.01
CA LYS A 820 31.50 19.00 7.91
C LYS A 820 30.86 19.89 8.97
N THR A 821 29.60 19.65 9.29
CA THR A 821 28.80 20.49 10.18
C THR A 821 28.61 19.89 11.57
N ASP A 822 29.08 18.66 11.82
CA ASP A 822 28.83 17.92 13.06
C ASP A 822 27.33 17.73 13.32
N THR A 823 26.57 17.42 12.26
CA THR A 823 25.11 17.29 12.34
C THR A 823 24.61 16.02 11.68
N TRP A 824 23.51 15.50 12.20
CA TRP A 824 22.69 14.48 11.57
C TRP A 824 21.65 15.11 10.65
N ARG A 825 21.53 14.61 9.43
CA ARG A 825 20.56 15.02 8.41
C ARG A 825 19.49 13.94 8.29
N TYR A 826 18.24 14.37 8.29
CA TYR A 826 17.07 13.51 8.21
C TYR A 826 16.21 13.97 7.02
N PRO A 827 16.21 13.23 5.89
CA PRO A 827 15.38 13.56 4.75
C PRO A 827 13.90 13.58 5.15
N ALA A 828 13.20 14.68 4.94
CA ALA A 828 11.80 14.81 5.34
C ALA A 828 10.90 13.99 4.39
N LEU A 829 9.94 13.27 4.96
CA LEU A 829 8.92 12.50 4.25
C LEU A 829 7.52 13.02 4.59
N ASP A 830 6.62 13.01 3.61
CA ASP A 830 5.22 13.37 3.82
C ASP A 830 4.42 12.23 4.47
N ALA A 831 3.11 12.44 4.68
CA ALA A 831 2.23 11.42 5.26
C ALA A 831 2.21 10.11 4.46
N ARG A 832 2.54 10.15 3.16
CA ARG A 832 2.61 9.03 2.22
C ARG A 832 4.04 8.48 2.06
N GLY A 833 4.97 8.89 2.91
CA GLY A 833 6.37 8.45 2.83
C GLY A 833 7.16 9.06 1.66
N ARG A 834 6.61 10.06 0.95
CA ARG A 834 7.28 10.70 -0.19
C ARG A 834 8.24 11.79 0.27
N PRO A 835 9.40 11.99 -0.37
CA PRO A 835 10.29 13.10 -0.04
C PRO A 835 9.55 14.44 -0.11
N VAL A 836 9.51 15.17 1.00
CA VAL A 836 8.96 16.51 1.02
C VAL A 836 9.87 17.40 0.19
N ARG A 837 9.28 18.18 -0.72
CA ARG A 837 10.00 19.19 -1.49
C ARG A 837 9.54 20.57 -1.07
N ASP A 838 10.48 21.51 -0.99
CA ASP A 838 10.15 22.92 -0.80
C ASP A 838 9.50 23.49 -2.08
N PRO A 839 8.96 24.74 -2.05
CA PRO A 839 8.33 25.35 -3.23
C PRO A 839 9.24 25.48 -4.46
N SER A 840 10.57 25.33 -4.31
CA SER A 840 11.53 25.32 -5.42
C SER A 840 11.78 23.92 -5.99
N GLY A 841 11.12 22.89 -5.44
CA GLY A 841 11.27 21.50 -5.82
C GLY A 841 12.46 20.79 -5.15
N LYS A 842 13.16 21.44 -4.21
CA LYS A 842 14.33 20.84 -3.55
C LYS A 842 13.88 19.97 -2.36
N PRO A 843 14.47 18.77 -2.16
CA PRO A 843 14.16 17.95 -1.00
C PRO A 843 14.41 18.69 0.32
N VAL A 844 13.43 18.63 1.22
CA VAL A 844 13.52 19.14 2.58
C VAL A 844 14.27 18.13 3.45
N GLU A 845 15.19 18.62 4.27
CA GLU A 845 15.92 17.79 5.23
C GLU A 845 16.00 18.52 6.57
N TYR A 846 15.68 17.82 7.65
CA TYR A 846 15.89 18.30 9.01
C TYR A 846 17.33 18.02 9.42
N ARG A 847 17.90 18.89 10.25
CA ARG A 847 19.25 18.71 10.78
C ARG A 847 19.25 18.81 12.29
N THR A 848 19.92 17.89 12.95
CA THR A 848 20.16 17.96 14.40
C THR A 848 21.64 17.88 14.70
N ASP A 849 22.06 18.41 15.84
CA ASP A 849 23.37 18.10 16.39
C ASP A 849 23.42 16.65 16.94
N ASP A 850 24.57 16.25 17.47
CA ASP A 850 24.78 14.91 18.03
C ASP A 850 24.04 14.66 19.36
N THR A 851 23.49 15.71 19.98
CA THR A 851 22.56 15.58 21.13
C THR A 851 21.10 15.41 20.68
N GLY A 852 20.84 15.53 19.39
CA GLY A 852 19.51 15.50 18.81
C GLY A 852 18.82 16.87 18.77
N LYS A 853 19.45 17.97 19.19
CA LYS A 853 18.83 19.30 19.10
C LYS A 853 18.81 19.82 17.67
N LEU A 854 17.75 20.53 17.28
CA LEU A 854 17.64 21.08 15.94
C LEU A 854 18.82 22.02 15.66
N ALA A 855 19.58 21.75 14.59
CA ALA A 855 20.75 22.54 14.23
C ALA A 855 20.33 23.91 13.66
N PRO A 856 21.12 24.98 13.87
CA PRO A 856 20.83 26.29 13.30
C PRO A 856 20.63 26.24 11.78
N GLY A 857 19.55 26.85 11.29
CA GLY A 857 19.20 26.86 9.87
C GLY A 857 18.53 25.58 9.36
N SER A 858 18.32 24.57 10.22
CA SER A 858 17.40 23.47 9.90
C SER A 858 15.98 24.02 9.74
N PRO A 859 15.21 23.55 8.73
CA PRO A 859 13.76 23.74 8.71
C PRO A 859 13.16 23.25 10.02
N VAL A 860 12.20 23.99 10.56
CA VAL A 860 11.43 23.53 11.73
C VAL A 860 10.50 22.42 11.24
N PRO A 861 10.59 21.20 11.78
CA PRO A 861 9.68 20.13 11.43
C PRO A 861 8.24 20.57 11.76
N PRO A 862 7.29 20.45 10.82
CA PRO A 862 5.91 20.80 11.11
C PRO A 862 5.45 19.96 12.31
N PRO A 863 4.67 20.53 13.25
CA PRO A 863 4.01 19.73 14.28
C PRO A 863 3.20 18.66 13.55
N THR A 864 3.59 17.40 13.68
CA THR A 864 3.04 16.33 12.84
C THR A 864 1.61 15.93 13.25
N GLY A 865 0.91 15.24 12.34
CA GLY A 865 -0.48 14.77 12.49
C GLY A 865 -0.69 13.26 12.65
N ASN A 866 0.35 12.43 12.75
CA ASN A 866 0.24 10.95 12.88
C ASN A 866 0.86 10.42 14.18
N CYS A 867 0.17 9.60 14.97
CA CYS A 867 0.83 8.83 16.04
C CYS A 867 2.06 8.06 15.52
#